data_AF-A0A969PAH6-F1
#
_entry.id   AF-A0A969PAH6-F1
#
_cell.length_a   1.000
_cell.length_b   1.000
_cell.length_c   1.000
_cell.angle_alpha   90.00
_cell.angle_beta   90.00
_cell.angle_gamma   90.00
#
_symmetry.space_group_name_H-M   'P 1'
#
loop_
_entity.id
_entity.type
_entity.pdbx_description
1 polymer ?
#
loop_
_entity_poly.entity_id
_entity_poly.type
_entity_poly.pdbx_seq_one_letter_code
_entity_poly.pdbx_strand_id
1 'polypeptide(L)'
;MSVKASGGSSVARPNLYQTLAVATISQAEQQDRFLGRGELDELSSYFSSGLKRLEIAETLTRNSDIIVSRAANSIFVGGSPMSFLEKPAPEPALVGGSPVLTTEQGMRLGTVTYVDARSGGGFLEGLRSVFATPDSGPAPAGFRPINVARYGPSNMAKSLRDLSWFLRYTTYAIVAGDPSILSVNTRGLRDIIERACSGEATIVALQKMRTAAVSYFRNDPEGEAIVRQYFDFLITEFRGSTPSDKLRQRPSTDLQGLQLPQIYHNAAERRPKFVMKPGLSASEKNEVVKAAYRQVFERDITRAYSLGISDLESKVKNSEISMKEFIRRLAKSPLYRKNFYEPFINSRALELAFRHILGRGPSSREEVQNYFSIVSKGGLPALVDALVDSNEYADYFGEETVPYLRGLGQEAQECRNWGPQQDLFKYSAPFRKVPQFLTTFASYDRPLPAQHPYGSGNDSLEIQFGAIFPKETRNPSASPAPFSKDARRILINRGPGINSQVSNPGARGVNPGTLGPKVFKLDQIPSFAGISRRGVFGESFRGSSKGASVKFSETSTQAVIKAAYLQVFGREVYAGQRLSAAETKLENGEITAREFIRQLAKSNTFRSLYWTPLYVMKAVEYIHRRLLGRPTYGRQETNTYFDISAKKGFYALIDAIIDSQEYNEAFGEDTIPYERYLTPAGASLRMMRVGAIADRGAKSVAAESAPRFVELGTVTEMRTVPDVEFRINQGVSKKREQTKIFKLTGLEDKANLKLLTGAAYRQIFERDVAPYIVKNEFTVLETKLSNGDITVKEFIEALGTSSLYLREFYTPYPNTKVIELGTKHFLGRAPLDQAEIRKYNQILATQGLKGFINSLVSTVEYGQAFGEDTVPYNRYLTLPAANFPNTQKLYNTLTKQNKDVVVPSFEPVKSRFNGSSMSAPAPASQPEPTYVGLGRSFVNQPVDTHATRSHPARIYRLTPGMSQTELEGVVNAIYCQVMDVPNGQIPDQFRRFDLESQLQTSAISVREFVRTLVTSKSYGDRFCQPYPSPKVVEFLFRHLLGRAPVTPAEIQQYTTLLSNDGLNAAVESLINSAEYIRYFGEDVVPYKRFPTLPVGNLD
;
A
#
# COMPACT_ATOMS: atom_id res chain seq x y z
N MET A 1 11.81 22.58 -12.98
CA MET A 1 10.97 21.75 -12.08
C MET A 1 9.51 21.92 -12.48
N SER A 2 8.78 20.84 -12.78
CA SER A 2 7.34 20.92 -13.01
C SER A 2 6.60 20.84 -11.68
N VAL A 3 5.67 21.77 -11.44
CA VAL A 3 4.78 21.73 -10.26
C VAL A 3 3.75 20.64 -10.51
N LYS A 4 3.68 19.63 -9.63
CA LYS A 4 2.85 18.42 -9.82
C LYS A 4 1.55 18.44 -9.00
N ALA A 5 1.47 19.32 -8.01
CA ALA A 5 0.31 19.47 -7.14
C ALA A 5 0.07 20.93 -6.80
N SER A 6 -1.15 21.25 -6.36
CA SER A 6 -1.50 22.56 -5.86
C SER A 6 -2.33 22.44 -4.59
N GLY A 7 -2.04 23.29 -3.61
CA GLY A 7 -2.88 23.44 -2.42
C GLY A 7 -4.13 24.29 -2.67
N GLY A 8 -4.31 24.81 -3.89
CA GLY A 8 -5.33 25.79 -4.25
C GLY A 8 -4.82 27.23 -4.10
N SER A 9 -5.38 28.14 -4.88
CA SER A 9 -5.18 29.58 -4.74
C SER A 9 -6.41 30.19 -4.08
N SER A 10 -6.30 30.61 -2.82
CA SER A 10 -7.31 31.43 -2.18
C SER A 10 -7.21 32.87 -2.70
N VAL A 11 -8.35 33.52 -2.94
CA VAL A 11 -8.38 34.96 -3.20
C VAL A 11 -8.00 35.68 -1.91
N ALA A 12 -6.74 36.10 -1.80
CA ALA A 12 -6.26 36.93 -0.71
C ALA A 12 -6.11 38.37 -1.24
N ARG A 13 -6.77 39.32 -0.59
CA ARG A 13 -6.59 40.74 -0.87
C ARG A 13 -5.65 41.30 0.20
N PRO A 14 -4.45 41.76 -0.16
CA PRO A 14 -3.58 42.41 0.82
C PRO A 14 -4.22 43.71 1.28
N ASN A 15 -4.11 44.01 2.56
CA ASN A 15 -4.53 45.31 3.07
C ASN A 15 -3.54 46.36 2.59
N LEU A 16 -4.08 47.39 1.94
CA LEU A 16 -3.27 48.48 1.39
C LEU A 16 -3.12 49.61 2.41
N TYR A 17 -4.20 49.92 3.12
CA TYR A 17 -4.30 50.96 4.15
C TYR A 17 -5.53 50.73 5.03
N GLN A 18 -5.66 51.54 6.07
CA GLN A 18 -6.80 51.54 6.99
C GLN A 18 -7.61 52.82 6.81
N THR A 19 -8.92 52.71 7.00
CA THR A 19 -9.78 53.88 7.20
C THR A 19 -10.24 53.87 8.65
N LEU A 20 -10.55 55.04 9.21
CA LEU A 20 -11.00 55.14 10.59
C LEU A 20 -12.23 54.25 10.82
N ALA A 21 -13.21 54.30 9.92
CA ALA A 21 -14.42 53.50 10.03
C ALA A 21 -14.17 51.98 9.95
N VAL A 22 -13.27 51.53 9.05
CA VAL A 22 -12.96 50.08 8.95
C VAL A 22 -12.16 49.62 10.17
N ALA A 23 -11.25 50.44 10.68
CA ALA A 23 -10.43 50.10 11.84
C ALA A 23 -11.28 49.94 13.12
N THR A 24 -12.21 50.85 13.39
CA THR A 24 -13.10 50.77 14.56
C THR A 24 -14.05 49.57 14.49
N ILE A 25 -14.65 49.33 13.32
CA ILE A 25 -15.53 48.17 13.10
C ILE A 25 -14.74 46.86 13.22
N SER A 26 -13.56 46.78 12.61
CA SER A 26 -12.67 45.62 12.69
C SER A 26 -12.27 45.30 14.13
N GLN A 27 -11.98 46.32 14.96
CA GLN A 27 -11.64 46.10 16.37
C GLN A 27 -12.79 45.43 17.16
N ALA A 28 -14.04 45.84 16.92
CA ALA A 28 -15.20 45.20 17.54
C ALA A 28 -15.44 43.78 17.00
N GLU A 29 -15.30 43.59 15.68
CA GLU A 29 -15.45 42.30 14.98
C GLU A 29 -14.44 41.26 15.50
N GLN A 30 -13.16 41.62 15.59
CA GLN A 30 -12.11 40.74 16.10
C GLN A 30 -12.32 40.33 17.56
N GLN A 31 -13.23 41.01 18.28
CA GLN A 31 -13.57 40.74 19.67
C GLN A 31 -14.93 40.03 19.84
N ASP A 32 -15.63 39.72 18.73
CA ASP A 32 -17.02 39.24 18.71
C ASP A 32 -17.97 40.10 19.57
N ARG A 33 -17.65 41.39 19.70
CA ARG A 33 -18.45 42.39 20.44
C ARG A 33 -19.37 43.13 19.48
N PHE A 34 -20.48 43.60 20.01
CA PHE A 34 -21.20 44.70 19.37
C PHE A 34 -20.46 46.01 19.68
N LEU A 35 -20.54 46.96 18.75
CA LEU A 35 -19.92 48.28 18.89
C LEU A 35 -20.38 48.93 20.20
N GLY A 36 -19.41 49.38 21.00
CA GLY A 36 -19.67 50.13 22.22
C GLY A 36 -20.12 51.57 21.92
N ARG A 37 -20.65 52.28 22.93
CA ARG A 37 -21.04 53.70 22.77
C ARG A 37 -19.88 54.57 22.30
N GLY A 38 -18.69 54.44 22.91
CA GLY A 38 -17.52 55.22 22.51
C GLY A 38 -17.07 54.99 21.06
N GLU A 39 -17.10 53.74 20.59
CA GLU A 39 -16.77 53.39 19.19
C GLU A 39 -17.84 53.95 18.21
N LEU A 40 -19.11 53.96 18.61
CA LEU A 40 -20.19 54.58 17.84
C LEU A 40 -20.08 56.11 17.82
N ASP A 41 -19.69 56.73 18.93
CA ASP A 41 -19.47 58.17 19.03
C ASP A 41 -18.30 58.59 18.13
N GLU A 42 -17.22 57.81 18.08
CA GLU A 42 -16.09 58.01 17.17
C GLU A 42 -16.51 57.93 15.69
N LEU A 43 -17.30 56.90 15.33
CA LEU A 43 -17.87 56.78 13.99
C LEU A 43 -18.79 57.96 13.65
N SER A 44 -19.65 58.36 14.59
CA SER A 44 -20.54 59.50 14.42
C SER A 44 -19.75 60.78 14.17
N SER A 45 -18.70 61.03 14.96
CA SER A 45 -17.80 62.18 14.79
C SER A 45 -17.08 62.16 13.45
N TYR A 46 -16.67 60.98 12.97
CA TYR A 46 -16.03 60.85 11.66
C TYR A 46 -17.01 61.20 10.53
N PHE A 47 -18.21 60.61 10.53
CA PHE A 47 -19.22 60.86 9.49
C PHE A 47 -19.75 62.30 9.52
N SER A 48 -19.91 62.92 10.69
CA SER A 48 -20.30 64.33 10.77
C SER A 48 -19.25 65.28 10.15
N SER A 49 -17.96 64.94 10.27
CA SER A 49 -16.86 65.69 9.62
C SER A 49 -16.69 65.40 8.11
N GLY A 50 -17.50 64.51 7.53
CA GLY A 50 -17.31 63.99 6.18
C GLY A 50 -17.40 65.05 5.08
N LEU A 51 -18.40 65.94 5.14
CA LEU A 51 -18.55 67.03 4.16
C LEU A 51 -17.33 67.95 4.14
N LYS A 52 -16.78 68.26 5.31
CA LYS A 52 -15.59 69.11 5.45
C LYS A 52 -14.38 68.48 4.78
N ARG A 53 -14.15 67.17 5.01
CA ARG A 53 -13.05 66.42 4.39
C ARG A 53 -13.16 66.36 2.86
N LEU A 54 -14.39 66.25 2.33
CA LEU A 54 -14.64 66.28 0.89
C LEU A 54 -14.39 67.67 0.29
N GLU A 55 -14.83 68.74 0.95
CA GLU A 55 -14.55 70.12 0.54
C GLU A 55 -13.03 70.40 0.48
N ILE A 56 -12.29 69.95 1.50
CA ILE A 56 -10.82 70.03 1.52
C ILE A 56 -10.20 69.25 0.36
N ALA A 57 -10.67 68.02 0.11
CA ALA A 57 -10.14 67.22 -0.98
C ALA A 57 -10.45 67.84 -2.36
N GLU A 58 -11.65 68.40 -2.55
CA GLU A 58 -12.05 69.05 -3.78
C GLU A 58 -11.22 70.31 -4.05
N THR A 59 -11.05 71.17 -3.06
CA THR A 59 -10.26 72.41 -3.17
C THR A 59 -8.78 72.12 -3.45
N LEU A 60 -8.18 71.11 -2.81
CA LEU A 60 -6.81 70.67 -3.10
C LEU A 60 -6.67 70.05 -4.50
N THR A 61 -7.66 69.27 -4.92
CA THR A 61 -7.66 68.63 -6.25
C THR A 61 -7.83 69.66 -7.36
N ARG A 62 -8.73 70.64 -7.19
CA ARG A 62 -8.96 71.72 -8.15
C ARG A 62 -7.72 72.59 -8.35
N ASN A 63 -6.93 72.78 -7.30
CA ASN A 63 -5.71 73.61 -7.30
C ASN A 63 -4.41 72.79 -7.42
N SER A 64 -4.46 71.51 -7.79
CA SER A 64 -3.30 70.61 -7.76
C SER A 64 -2.12 71.11 -8.59
N ASP A 65 -2.39 71.62 -9.80
CA ASP A 65 -1.36 72.10 -10.72
C ASP A 65 -0.63 73.33 -10.15
N ILE A 66 -1.34 74.19 -9.42
CA ILE A 66 -0.77 75.38 -8.78
C ILE A 66 0.07 74.99 -7.56
N ILE A 67 -0.40 74.05 -6.76
CA ILE A 67 0.32 73.54 -5.59
C ILE A 67 1.63 72.86 -6.02
N VAL A 68 1.57 71.99 -7.03
CA VAL A 68 2.74 71.27 -7.54
C VAL A 68 3.71 72.23 -8.25
N SER A 69 3.23 73.25 -8.98
CA SER A 69 4.13 74.22 -9.65
C SER A 69 4.89 75.08 -8.65
N ARG A 70 4.22 75.58 -7.60
CA ARG A 70 4.88 76.35 -6.54
C ARG A 70 5.98 75.55 -5.85
N ALA A 71 5.76 74.25 -5.63
CA ALA A 71 6.77 73.37 -5.06
C ALA A 71 7.91 73.07 -6.05
N ALA A 72 7.58 72.72 -7.31
CA ALA A 72 8.57 72.40 -8.33
C ALA A 72 9.50 73.59 -8.64
N ASN A 73 8.96 74.81 -8.73
CA ASN A 73 9.74 76.02 -8.98
C ASN A 73 10.71 76.37 -7.84
N SER A 74 10.49 75.83 -6.64
CA SER A 74 11.39 76.06 -5.49
C SER A 74 12.62 75.14 -5.46
N ILE A 75 12.55 74.00 -6.17
CA ILE A 75 13.60 72.97 -6.16
C ILE A 75 14.30 72.81 -7.51
N PHE A 76 13.68 73.24 -8.62
CA PHE A 76 14.22 73.15 -9.97
C PHE A 76 14.61 74.52 -10.52
N VAL A 77 15.74 74.58 -11.24
CA VAL A 77 16.25 75.79 -11.90
C VAL A 77 16.63 75.51 -13.36
N GLY A 78 16.50 76.51 -14.23
CA GLY A 78 16.97 76.43 -15.63
C GLY A 78 15.98 75.83 -16.64
N GLY A 79 14.67 75.92 -16.41
CA GLY A 79 13.60 75.52 -17.34
C GLY A 79 12.22 75.58 -16.69
N SER A 80 11.13 75.39 -17.46
CA SER A 80 9.78 75.24 -16.90
C SER A 80 9.55 73.80 -16.46
N PRO A 81 9.44 73.50 -15.15
CA PRO A 81 9.24 72.14 -14.67
C PRO A 81 7.93 71.53 -15.20
N MET A 82 6.88 72.35 -15.31
CA MET A 82 5.52 71.88 -15.60
C MET A 82 5.33 71.24 -16.97
N SER A 83 6.23 71.45 -17.93
CA SER A 83 6.18 70.79 -19.23
C SER A 83 6.35 69.27 -19.15
N PHE A 84 6.89 68.75 -18.03
CA PHE A 84 7.15 67.32 -17.82
C PHE A 84 6.08 66.63 -16.96
N LEU A 85 5.00 67.34 -16.57
CA LEU A 85 3.91 66.75 -15.80
C LEU A 85 3.04 65.87 -16.73
N GLU A 86 3.15 64.56 -16.58
CA GLU A 86 2.26 63.61 -17.24
C GLU A 86 0.87 63.67 -16.61
N LYS A 87 -0.11 64.20 -17.36
CA LYS A 87 -1.52 64.14 -16.95
C LYS A 87 -2.03 62.71 -17.14
N PRO A 88 -2.75 62.12 -16.18
CA PRO A 88 -3.35 60.81 -16.38
C PRO A 88 -4.30 60.86 -17.57
N ALA A 89 -4.26 59.83 -18.43
CA ALA A 89 -5.23 59.70 -19.51
C ALA A 89 -6.66 59.64 -18.90
N PRO A 90 -7.64 60.35 -19.46
CA PRO A 90 -9.01 60.25 -18.98
C PRO A 90 -9.50 58.82 -19.18
N GLU A 91 -9.85 58.14 -18.09
CA GLU A 91 -10.51 56.84 -18.15
C GLU A 91 -11.87 56.99 -18.89
N PRO A 92 -12.31 55.99 -19.69
CA PRO A 92 -13.61 56.05 -20.33
C PRO A 92 -14.71 56.09 -19.26
N ALA A 93 -15.43 57.20 -19.20
CA ALA A 93 -16.50 57.45 -18.25
C ALA A 93 -17.60 56.39 -18.35
N LEU A 94 -17.75 55.58 -17.30
CA LEU A 94 -18.96 54.81 -17.03
C LEU A 94 -19.82 55.58 -16.01
N VAL A 95 -20.71 56.41 -16.58
CA VAL A 95 -22.02 56.89 -16.09
C VAL A 95 -22.09 57.57 -14.71
N GLY A 96 -22.33 58.89 -14.76
CA GLY A 96 -22.87 59.72 -13.69
C GLY A 96 -22.86 61.19 -14.10
N GLY A 97 -24.02 61.74 -14.48
CA GLY A 97 -24.14 62.97 -15.26
C GLY A 97 -23.62 64.25 -14.59
N SER A 98 -22.72 64.93 -15.29
CA SER A 98 -22.53 66.38 -15.31
C SER A 98 -21.86 66.71 -16.65
N PRO A 99 -22.23 67.79 -17.37
CA PRO A 99 -21.72 68.04 -18.70
C PRO A 99 -20.29 68.54 -18.58
N VAL A 100 -19.32 67.64 -18.66
CA VAL A 100 -17.93 68.01 -18.88
C VAL A 100 -17.75 68.18 -20.38
N LEU A 101 -17.73 69.42 -20.83
CA LEU A 101 -17.34 69.80 -22.19
C LEU A 101 -15.98 69.17 -22.52
N THR A 102 -15.98 68.31 -23.54
CA THR A 102 -14.78 67.64 -24.05
C THR A 102 -13.82 68.64 -24.70
N THR A 103 -12.53 68.52 -24.38
CA THR A 103 -11.41 69.37 -24.81
C THR A 103 -11.27 69.50 -26.34
N GLU A 104 -11.82 68.56 -27.12
CA GLU A 104 -11.83 68.59 -28.59
C GLU A 104 -12.88 69.54 -29.18
N GLN A 105 -13.97 69.83 -28.46
CA GLN A 105 -14.95 70.85 -28.87
C GLN A 105 -14.49 72.28 -28.51
N GLY A 106 -13.60 72.44 -27.54
CA GLY A 106 -12.92 73.72 -27.25
C GLY A 106 -11.84 74.08 -28.28
N MET A 107 -11.25 73.10 -28.96
CA MET A 107 -10.27 73.35 -30.03
C MET A 107 -10.89 73.73 -31.38
N ARG A 108 -12.20 73.46 -31.58
CA ARG A 108 -12.92 73.86 -32.80
C ARG A 108 -13.52 75.27 -32.74
N LEU A 109 -13.53 75.90 -31.57
CA LEU A 109 -13.92 77.29 -31.38
C LEU A 109 -12.68 78.09 -30.97
N GLY A 110 -11.90 78.52 -31.97
CA GLY A 110 -10.59 79.16 -31.83
C GLY A 110 -10.53 80.33 -30.83
N THR A 111 -10.34 80.00 -29.55
CA THR A 111 -10.09 80.92 -28.44
C THR A 111 -9.03 80.32 -27.52
N VAL A 112 -7.85 80.08 -28.10
CA VAL A 112 -6.62 79.97 -27.31
C VAL A 112 -6.13 81.39 -27.05
N THR A 113 -6.68 82.03 -26.02
CA THR A 113 -6.06 83.22 -25.44
C THR A 113 -5.13 82.77 -24.33
N TYR A 114 -3.84 83.06 -24.51
CA TYR A 114 -2.94 83.35 -23.41
C TYR A 114 -3.71 84.19 -22.39
N VAL A 115 -3.82 83.72 -21.15
CA VAL A 115 -4.15 84.61 -20.05
C VAL A 115 -2.86 85.34 -19.69
N ASP A 116 -2.56 86.33 -20.51
CA ASP A 116 -1.97 87.58 -20.04
C ASP A 116 -3.10 88.32 -19.32
N ALA A 117 -2.85 88.67 -18.06
CA ALA A 117 -3.83 89.34 -17.23
C ALA A 117 -4.03 90.78 -17.74
N ARG A 118 -5.20 91.09 -18.30
CA ARG A 118 -5.71 92.47 -18.34
C ARG A 118 -7.21 92.56 -18.12
N SER A 119 -7.59 92.82 -16.88
CA SER A 119 -8.74 93.64 -16.51
C SER A 119 -8.62 94.06 -15.04
N GLY A 120 -7.97 95.20 -14.82
CA GLY A 120 -8.26 96.14 -13.74
C GLY A 120 -7.89 95.76 -12.30
N GLY A 121 -6.65 96.06 -11.88
CA GLY A 121 -6.32 96.26 -10.47
C GLY A 121 -4.97 95.69 -10.03
N GLY A 122 -3.92 96.53 -10.00
CA GLY A 122 -2.80 96.38 -9.05
C GLY A 122 -1.64 95.44 -9.40
N PHE A 123 -0.79 95.83 -10.35
CA PHE A 123 0.54 95.23 -10.62
C PHE A 123 1.45 95.11 -9.38
N LEU A 124 1.19 95.87 -8.31
CA LEU A 124 1.94 95.86 -7.05
C LEU A 124 1.47 94.80 -6.03
N GLU A 125 0.32 94.16 -6.21
CA GLU A 125 -0.22 93.18 -5.26
C GLU A 125 0.26 91.74 -5.57
N GLY A 126 0.46 91.45 -6.86
CA GLY A 126 1.11 90.20 -7.32
C GLY A 126 2.57 90.11 -6.89
N LEU A 127 3.31 91.22 -6.92
CA LEU A 127 4.70 91.31 -6.45
C LEU A 127 4.83 91.19 -4.92
N ARG A 128 3.82 91.64 -4.15
CA ARG A 128 3.79 91.40 -2.69
C ARG A 128 3.58 89.93 -2.33
N SER A 129 2.85 89.14 -3.13
CA SER A 129 2.64 87.71 -2.85
C SER A 129 3.83 86.81 -3.22
N VAL A 130 4.76 87.29 -4.07
CA VAL A 130 6.00 86.58 -4.43
C VAL A 130 7.12 86.88 -3.44
N PHE A 131 7.13 88.07 -2.81
CA PHE A 131 8.14 88.47 -1.81
C PHE A 131 7.69 88.35 -0.34
N ALA A 132 6.39 88.25 -0.05
CA ALA A 132 5.90 87.92 1.29
C ALA A 132 5.83 86.40 1.46
N THR A 133 7.00 85.76 1.61
CA THR A 133 7.04 84.42 2.18
C THR A 133 6.78 84.54 3.68
N PRO A 134 5.65 84.06 4.23
CA PRO A 134 5.67 83.69 5.64
C PRO A 134 6.69 82.55 5.74
N ASP A 135 7.60 82.72 6.70
CA ASP A 135 8.79 81.91 6.90
C ASP A 135 8.47 80.40 6.80
N SER A 136 8.74 79.86 5.61
CA SER A 136 8.72 78.43 5.34
C SER A 136 9.99 77.92 5.97
N GLY A 137 9.86 77.38 7.19
CA GLY A 137 10.96 77.05 8.11
C GLY A 137 12.28 76.56 7.48
N PRO A 138 13.39 76.68 8.22
CA PRO A 138 14.74 76.74 7.68
C PRO A 138 15.03 75.63 6.65
N ALA A 139 15.56 76.04 5.50
CA ALA A 139 16.03 75.11 4.48
C ALA A 139 17.05 74.14 5.13
N PRO A 140 16.88 72.82 4.98
CA PRO A 140 17.76 71.87 5.63
C PRO A 140 19.19 71.97 5.12
N ALA A 141 20.16 71.71 6.01
CA ALA A 141 21.58 71.77 5.69
C ALA A 141 21.93 70.79 4.55
N GLY A 142 22.45 71.31 3.43
CA GLY A 142 22.83 70.50 2.26
C GLY A 142 21.90 70.61 1.05
N PHE A 143 20.83 71.42 1.09
CA PHE A 143 19.97 71.67 -0.07
C PHE A 143 20.75 72.31 -1.25
N ARG A 144 20.57 71.74 -2.45
CA ARG A 144 21.04 72.31 -3.73
C ARG A 144 19.90 72.25 -4.76
N PRO A 145 19.61 73.34 -5.48
CA PRO A 145 18.59 73.33 -6.52
C PRO A 145 19.03 72.43 -7.69
N ILE A 146 18.08 71.68 -8.23
CA ILE A 146 18.30 70.70 -9.30
C ILE A 146 18.18 71.42 -10.65
N ASN A 147 19.22 71.31 -11.48
CA ASN A 147 19.19 71.90 -12.82
C ASN A 147 18.43 70.99 -13.81
N VAL A 148 17.37 71.50 -14.43
CA VAL A 148 16.49 70.74 -15.34
C VAL A 148 17.27 70.11 -16.50
N ALA A 149 18.22 70.84 -17.10
CA ALA A 149 18.98 70.37 -18.24
C ALA A 149 19.94 69.21 -17.89
N ARG A 150 20.48 69.21 -16.66
CA ARG A 150 21.38 68.12 -16.19
C ARG A 150 20.62 66.91 -15.66
N TYR A 151 19.39 67.12 -15.20
CA TYR A 151 18.58 66.07 -14.56
C TYR A 151 17.92 65.11 -15.58
N GLY A 152 17.60 65.63 -16.76
CA GLY A 152 17.03 64.87 -17.88
C GLY A 152 15.51 64.67 -17.78
N PRO A 153 14.84 64.46 -18.93
CA PRO A 153 13.37 64.48 -19.02
C PRO A 153 12.69 63.35 -18.24
N SER A 154 13.27 62.14 -18.22
CA SER A 154 12.68 60.99 -17.51
C SER A 154 12.69 61.15 -15.98
N ASN A 155 13.79 61.65 -15.41
CA ASN A 155 13.88 61.89 -13.97
C ASN A 155 13.02 63.09 -13.55
N MET A 156 12.90 64.08 -14.43
CA MET A 156 12.01 65.22 -14.26
C MET A 156 10.55 64.79 -14.20
N ALA A 157 10.10 63.95 -15.14
CA ALA A 157 8.75 63.38 -15.15
C ALA A 157 8.45 62.58 -13.88
N LYS A 158 9.39 61.71 -13.43
CA LYS A 158 9.26 60.98 -12.16
C LYS A 158 9.11 61.91 -10.97
N SER A 159 9.89 62.99 -10.90
CA SER A 159 9.86 63.91 -9.77
C SER A 159 8.53 64.66 -9.68
N LEU A 160 7.98 65.10 -10.81
CA LEU A 160 6.66 65.77 -10.84
C LEU A 160 5.52 64.79 -10.57
N ARG A 161 5.63 63.56 -11.07
CA ARG A 161 4.71 62.47 -10.74
C ARG A 161 4.72 62.18 -9.24
N ASP A 162 5.89 62.16 -8.60
CA ASP A 162 5.99 61.89 -7.17
C ASP A 162 5.39 63.05 -6.34
N LEU A 163 5.62 64.31 -6.73
CA LEU A 163 4.95 65.47 -6.13
C LEU A 163 3.42 65.41 -6.28
N SER A 164 2.91 65.01 -7.45
CA SER A 164 1.46 64.83 -7.63
C SER A 164 0.92 63.64 -6.82
N TRP A 165 1.67 62.56 -6.68
CA TRP A 165 1.33 61.42 -5.82
C TRP A 165 1.28 61.79 -4.34
N PHE A 166 2.23 62.60 -3.84
CA PHE A 166 2.18 63.07 -2.45
C PHE A 166 0.91 63.88 -2.18
N LEU A 167 0.52 64.79 -3.08
CA LEU A 167 -0.72 65.55 -2.93
C LEU A 167 -1.94 64.63 -2.96
N ARG A 168 -1.98 63.69 -3.91
CA ARG A 168 -3.09 62.74 -4.08
C ARG A 168 -3.25 61.78 -2.90
N TYR A 169 -2.16 61.24 -2.36
CA TYR A 169 -2.24 60.41 -1.16
C TYR A 169 -2.60 61.22 0.08
N THR A 170 -2.20 62.49 0.15
CA THR A 170 -2.62 63.39 1.23
C THR A 170 -4.12 63.63 1.18
N THR A 171 -4.71 63.90 0.00
CA THR A 171 -6.16 64.03 -0.14
C THR A 171 -6.89 62.72 0.19
N TYR A 172 -6.36 61.57 -0.23
CA TYR A 172 -6.93 60.27 0.13
C TYR A 172 -6.90 60.00 1.63
N ALA A 173 -5.80 60.34 2.32
CA ALA A 173 -5.67 60.17 3.76
C ALA A 173 -6.64 61.07 4.55
N ILE A 174 -6.85 62.31 4.08
CA ILE A 174 -7.83 63.24 4.67
C ILE A 174 -9.25 62.66 4.55
N VAL A 175 -9.61 62.15 3.37
CA VAL A 175 -10.93 61.54 3.12
C VAL A 175 -11.09 60.23 3.91
N ALA A 176 -10.04 59.42 4.02
CA ALA A 176 -10.06 58.13 4.72
C ALA A 176 -10.14 58.23 6.26
N GLY A 177 -9.84 59.40 6.83
CA GLY A 177 -9.86 59.58 8.29
C GLY A 177 -8.58 59.19 9.02
N ASP A 178 -7.63 58.54 8.35
CA ASP A 178 -6.46 57.91 8.96
C ASP A 178 -5.21 58.09 8.08
N PRO A 179 -4.04 58.48 8.62
CA PRO A 179 -2.83 58.71 7.83
C PRO A 179 -2.06 57.43 7.46
N SER A 180 -2.63 56.23 7.64
CA SER A 180 -1.95 54.96 7.33
C SER A 180 -1.43 54.88 5.89
N ILE A 181 -2.20 55.40 4.91
CA ILE A 181 -1.78 55.49 3.49
C ILE A 181 -0.43 56.21 3.36
N LEU A 182 -0.25 57.30 4.11
CA LEU A 182 0.98 58.08 4.08
C LEU A 182 2.10 57.28 4.75
N SER A 183 1.87 56.78 5.96
CA SER A 183 2.90 56.06 6.72
C SER A 183 3.47 54.84 5.97
N VAL A 184 2.63 54.08 5.26
CA VAL A 184 3.06 52.85 4.59
C VAL A 184 3.85 53.14 3.31
N ASN A 185 3.49 54.22 2.60
CA ASN A 185 4.06 54.51 1.28
C ASN A 185 5.22 55.52 1.32
N THR A 186 5.31 56.37 2.35
CA THR A 186 6.37 57.38 2.46
C THR A 186 7.53 56.94 3.35
N ARG A 187 7.28 56.05 4.33
CA ARG A 187 8.32 55.60 5.24
C ARG A 187 9.36 54.74 4.53
N GLY A 188 10.63 55.12 4.65
CA GLY A 188 11.76 54.48 3.95
C GLY A 188 11.89 54.85 2.47
N LEU A 189 10.96 55.65 1.92
CA LEU A 189 11.04 56.13 0.53
C LEU A 189 12.26 57.04 0.33
N ARG A 190 12.67 57.80 1.35
CA ARG A 190 13.86 58.66 1.33
C ARG A 190 15.10 57.89 0.89
N ASP A 191 15.41 56.77 1.55
CA ASP A 191 16.61 55.97 1.29
C ASP A 191 16.58 55.33 -0.12
N ILE A 192 15.38 55.05 -0.64
CA ILE A 192 15.18 54.53 -2.01
C ILE A 192 15.44 55.62 -3.05
N ILE A 193 14.92 56.82 -2.82
CA ILE A 193 15.00 57.95 -3.76
C ILE A 193 16.38 58.63 -3.71
N GLU A 194 17.10 58.59 -2.58
CA GLU A 194 18.39 59.26 -2.39
C GLU A 194 19.47 58.85 -3.42
N ARG A 195 19.32 57.68 -4.04
CA ARG A 195 20.18 57.21 -5.16
C ARG A 195 19.97 57.98 -6.46
N ALA A 196 18.80 58.59 -6.66
CA ALA A 196 18.37 59.23 -7.91
C ALA A 196 18.05 60.73 -7.75
N CYS A 197 17.63 61.17 -6.57
CA CYS A 197 17.27 62.56 -6.27
C CYS A 197 17.67 62.91 -4.83
N SER A 198 17.97 64.19 -4.56
CA SER A 198 18.29 64.66 -3.21
C SER A 198 17.05 64.60 -2.31
N GLY A 199 17.11 63.81 -1.23
CA GLY A 199 16.03 63.75 -0.24
C GLY A 199 15.73 65.10 0.42
N GLU A 200 16.74 65.96 0.57
CA GLU A 200 16.57 67.33 1.10
C GLU A 200 15.77 68.21 0.13
N ALA A 201 15.94 68.05 -1.18
CA ALA A 201 15.12 68.74 -2.17
C ALA A 201 13.65 68.30 -2.05
N THR A 202 13.38 67.01 -1.82
CA THR A 202 12.01 66.52 -1.60
C THR A 202 11.40 67.11 -0.32
N ILE A 203 12.15 67.23 0.78
CA ILE A 203 11.65 67.83 2.03
C ILE A 203 11.24 69.30 1.81
N VAL A 204 12.07 70.09 1.12
CA VAL A 204 11.75 71.47 0.77
C VAL A 204 10.50 71.53 -0.10
N ALA A 205 10.39 70.66 -1.10
CA ALA A 205 9.22 70.57 -1.96
C ALA A 205 7.94 70.32 -1.16
N LEU A 206 7.96 69.36 -0.23
CA LEU A 206 6.82 69.01 0.62
C LEU A 206 6.44 70.14 1.59
N GLN A 207 7.43 70.83 2.17
CA GLN A 207 7.18 72.03 3.00
C GLN A 207 6.50 73.13 2.18
N LYS A 208 6.94 73.35 0.93
CA LYS A 208 6.32 74.33 0.03
C LYS A 208 4.92 73.91 -0.39
N MET A 209 4.69 72.64 -0.70
CA MET A 209 3.35 72.09 -0.95
C MET A 209 2.41 72.32 0.24
N ARG A 210 2.88 72.06 1.47
CA ARG A 210 2.12 72.34 2.70
C ARG A 210 1.75 73.82 2.80
N THR A 211 2.71 74.73 2.64
CA THR A 211 2.42 76.18 2.72
C THR A 211 1.45 76.66 1.64
N ALA A 212 1.56 76.11 0.41
CA ALA A 212 0.66 76.40 -0.68
C ALA A 212 -0.74 75.85 -0.42
N ALA A 213 -0.86 74.61 0.05
CA ALA A 213 -2.12 73.98 0.41
C ALA A 213 -2.84 74.73 1.53
N VAL A 214 -2.14 75.05 2.62
CA VAL A 214 -2.69 75.82 3.77
C VAL A 214 -3.17 77.21 3.35
N SER A 215 -2.53 77.85 2.37
CA SER A 215 -2.93 79.20 1.93
C SER A 215 -4.36 79.30 1.39
N TYR A 216 -4.93 78.18 0.92
CA TYR A 216 -6.32 78.13 0.43
C TYR A 216 -7.36 78.07 1.55
N PHE A 217 -6.97 77.77 2.79
CA PHE A 217 -7.87 77.58 3.94
C PHE A 217 -7.73 78.67 5.02
N ARG A 218 -7.11 79.82 4.72
CA ARG A 218 -6.92 80.92 5.70
C ARG A 218 -8.21 81.43 6.33
N ASN A 219 -9.33 81.29 5.63
CA ASN A 219 -10.66 81.71 6.10
C ASN A 219 -11.41 80.58 6.84
N ASP A 220 -10.81 79.40 6.95
CA ASP A 220 -11.39 78.17 7.49
C ASP A 220 -10.38 77.48 8.44
N PRO A 221 -10.39 77.84 9.74
CA PRO A 221 -9.37 77.38 10.68
C PRO A 221 -9.40 75.86 10.90
N GLU A 222 -10.56 75.22 10.76
CA GLU A 222 -10.71 73.77 10.91
C GLU A 222 -10.09 73.03 9.72
N GLY A 223 -10.39 73.46 8.49
CA GLY A 223 -9.79 72.87 7.29
C GLY A 223 -8.28 73.10 7.21
N GLU A 224 -7.82 74.29 7.61
CA GLU A 224 -6.39 74.59 7.73
C GLU A 224 -5.68 73.64 8.72
N ALA A 225 -6.28 73.38 9.89
CA ALA A 225 -5.71 72.49 10.89
C ALA A 225 -5.59 71.05 10.38
N ILE A 226 -6.64 70.52 9.73
CA ILE A 226 -6.64 69.18 9.15
C ILE A 226 -5.54 69.05 8.10
N VAL A 227 -5.50 69.97 7.12
CA VAL A 227 -4.50 69.94 6.05
C VAL A 227 -3.09 70.01 6.61
N ARG A 228 -2.83 70.93 7.55
CA ARG A 228 -1.53 71.06 8.22
C ARG A 228 -1.12 69.75 8.91
N GLN A 229 -2.02 69.14 9.67
CA GLN A 229 -1.75 67.89 10.40
C GLN A 229 -1.31 66.76 9.47
N TYR A 230 -2.01 66.52 8.35
CA TYR A 230 -1.66 65.44 7.42
C TYR A 230 -0.36 65.72 6.65
N PHE A 231 -0.09 66.98 6.27
CA PHE A 231 1.19 67.34 5.63
C PHE A 231 2.37 67.24 6.60
N ASP A 232 2.20 67.65 7.86
CA ASP A 232 3.24 67.53 8.89
C ASP A 232 3.54 66.06 9.17
N PHE A 233 2.50 65.21 9.22
CA PHE A 233 2.66 63.76 9.32
C PHE A 233 3.45 63.19 8.12
N LEU A 234 3.09 63.57 6.88
CA LEU A 234 3.79 63.12 5.67
C LEU A 234 5.28 63.52 5.67
N ILE A 235 5.60 64.76 6.06
CA ILE A 235 6.99 65.25 6.16
C ILE A 235 7.75 64.48 7.23
N THR A 236 7.10 64.19 8.37
CA THR A 236 7.70 63.44 9.48
C THR A 236 8.02 62.01 9.07
N GLU A 237 7.10 61.31 8.40
CA GLU A 237 7.31 59.94 7.93
C GLU A 237 8.36 59.85 6.82
N PHE A 238 8.43 60.84 5.92
CA PHE A 238 9.46 60.89 4.88
C PHE A 238 10.86 61.13 5.46
N ARG A 239 10.96 61.91 6.54
CA ARG A 239 12.24 62.08 7.28
C ARG A 239 12.67 60.81 8.00
N GLY A 240 11.72 59.94 8.33
CA GLY A 240 11.97 58.69 9.03
C GLY A 240 12.78 57.70 8.20
N SER A 241 13.75 57.04 8.83
CA SER A 241 14.56 55.99 8.21
C SER A 241 13.73 54.77 7.82
N THR A 242 14.23 53.99 6.84
CA THR A 242 13.63 52.70 6.49
C THR A 242 13.62 51.77 7.70
N PRO A 243 12.46 51.25 8.12
CA PRO A 243 12.39 50.31 9.23
C PRO A 243 13.05 48.98 8.86
N SER A 244 13.66 48.31 9.83
CA SER A 244 14.28 47.00 9.63
C SER A 244 13.25 45.94 9.24
N ASP A 245 13.61 45.04 8.34
CA ASP A 245 12.76 43.91 7.95
C ASP A 245 12.48 42.98 9.14
N LYS A 246 11.25 42.47 9.21
CA LYS A 246 10.89 41.40 10.15
C LYS A 246 11.44 40.08 9.65
N LEU A 247 12.43 39.56 10.35
CA LEU A 247 13.00 38.25 10.09
C LEU A 247 12.17 37.17 10.77
N ARG A 248 11.89 36.10 10.04
CA ARG A 248 11.23 34.87 10.52
C ARG A 248 12.26 33.75 10.50
N GLN A 249 13.02 33.64 11.58
CA GLN A 249 14.00 32.57 11.75
C GLN A 249 13.30 31.27 12.18
N ARG A 250 13.95 30.13 11.93
CA ARG A 250 13.40 28.81 12.20
C ARG A 250 14.41 27.94 12.95
N PRO A 251 13.98 27.20 13.99
CA PRO A 251 14.88 26.39 14.80
C PRO A 251 15.28 25.08 14.12
N SER A 252 14.48 24.59 13.16
CA SER A 252 14.72 23.32 12.48
C SER A 252 15.11 23.52 11.01
N THR A 253 15.87 22.58 10.47
CA THR A 253 16.50 22.66 9.13
C THR A 253 15.51 22.43 7.98
N ASP A 254 14.39 21.75 8.23
CA ASP A 254 13.34 21.45 7.26
C ASP A 254 12.39 22.65 7.03
N LEU A 255 12.44 23.64 7.91
CA LEU A 255 11.68 24.88 7.85
C LEU A 255 12.53 25.98 7.21
N GLN A 256 11.97 26.69 6.22
CA GLN A 256 12.67 27.81 5.59
C GLN A 256 12.52 29.10 6.40
N GLY A 257 13.62 29.86 6.52
CA GLY A 257 13.59 31.23 7.02
C GLY A 257 13.02 32.19 5.98
N LEU A 258 12.28 33.21 6.43
CA LEU A 258 11.68 34.23 5.56
C LEU A 258 11.87 35.63 6.14
N GLN A 259 11.65 36.65 5.33
CA GLN A 259 11.64 38.05 5.77
C GLN A 259 10.43 38.80 5.21
N LEU A 260 9.97 39.82 5.96
CA LEU A 260 8.88 40.69 5.56
C LEU A 260 9.26 42.16 5.83
N PRO A 261 9.14 43.05 4.84
CA PRO A 261 9.29 44.49 5.09
C PRO A 261 8.31 44.96 6.16
N GLN A 262 8.81 45.68 7.18
CA GLN A 262 7.99 46.12 8.31
C GLN A 262 6.83 47.02 7.86
N ILE A 263 6.99 47.79 6.79
CA ILE A 263 5.91 48.60 6.21
C ILE A 263 4.70 47.76 5.77
N TYR A 264 4.93 46.53 5.28
CA TYR A 264 3.86 45.62 4.89
C TYR A 264 3.11 45.09 6.11
N HIS A 265 3.82 44.90 7.23
CA HIS A 265 3.21 44.54 8.51
C HIS A 265 2.38 45.70 9.09
N ASN A 266 2.88 46.93 8.99
CA ASN A 266 2.16 48.10 9.49
C ASN A 266 0.89 48.40 8.68
N ALA A 267 0.88 48.07 7.39
CA ALA A 267 -0.31 48.15 6.53
C ALA A 267 -1.36 47.08 6.83
N ALA A 268 -0.93 45.96 7.42
CA ALA A 268 -1.82 44.86 7.76
C ALA A 268 -2.88 45.28 8.78
N GLU A 269 -3.95 44.51 8.87
CA GLU A 269 -4.99 44.71 9.88
C GLU A 269 -4.37 44.65 11.29
N ARG A 270 -4.64 45.65 12.12
CA ARG A 270 -4.23 45.64 13.52
C ARG A 270 -5.04 44.57 14.24
N ARG A 271 -4.37 43.50 14.67
CA ARG A 271 -4.96 42.44 15.49
C ARG A 271 -4.49 42.61 16.93
N PRO A 272 -5.39 42.79 17.92
CA PRO A 272 -5.01 42.93 19.30
C PRO A 272 -4.46 41.59 19.80
N LYS A 273 -3.38 41.67 20.57
CA LYS A 273 -2.81 40.53 21.27
C LYS A 273 -3.27 40.59 22.71
N PHE A 274 -3.94 39.54 23.16
CA PHE A 274 -4.44 39.45 24.52
C PHE A 274 -3.36 38.85 25.42
N VAL A 275 -3.01 39.57 26.49
CA VAL A 275 -1.95 39.19 27.42
C VAL A 275 -2.54 39.12 28.82
N MET A 276 -2.25 38.04 29.54
CA MET A 276 -2.69 37.85 30.91
C MET A 276 -1.61 38.31 31.89
N LYS A 277 -1.84 39.45 32.53
CA LYS A 277 -0.92 40.04 33.53
C LYS A 277 -1.53 40.11 34.92
N PRO A 278 -0.70 40.05 35.99
CA PRO A 278 -1.17 40.39 37.33
C PRO A 278 -1.62 41.86 37.37
N GLY A 279 -2.74 42.14 38.04
CA GLY A 279 -3.28 43.51 38.18
C GLY A 279 -4.27 43.99 37.12
N LEU A 280 -4.58 43.18 36.09
CA LEU A 280 -5.65 43.49 35.15
C LEU A 280 -7.02 43.57 35.82
N SER A 281 -7.90 44.44 35.30
CA SER A 281 -9.29 44.55 35.72
C SER A 281 -10.06 43.24 35.46
N ALA A 282 -11.16 43.03 36.17
CA ALA A 282 -11.99 41.84 35.97
C ALA A 282 -12.54 41.75 34.52
N SER A 283 -12.87 42.88 33.90
CA SER A 283 -13.30 42.96 32.50
C SER A 283 -12.20 42.52 31.54
N GLU A 284 -10.98 43.05 31.69
CA GLU A 284 -9.85 42.70 30.81
C GLU A 284 -9.49 41.22 30.94
N LYS A 285 -9.44 40.70 32.18
CA LYS A 285 -9.21 39.27 32.42
C LYS A 285 -10.26 38.39 31.74
N ASN A 286 -11.53 38.80 31.77
CA ASN A 286 -12.61 38.09 31.08
C ASN A 286 -12.46 38.15 29.55
N GLU A 287 -12.01 39.27 28.99
CA GLU A 287 -11.76 39.40 27.55
C GLU A 287 -10.60 38.51 27.09
N VAL A 288 -9.52 38.42 27.88
CA VAL A 288 -8.37 37.53 27.62
C VAL A 288 -8.82 36.07 27.62
N VAL A 289 -9.63 35.65 28.61
CA VAL A 289 -10.18 34.28 28.68
C VAL A 289 -11.10 34.00 27.48
N LYS A 290 -11.97 34.95 27.10
CA LYS A 290 -12.81 34.81 25.89
C LYS A 290 -11.97 34.71 24.62
N ALA A 291 -10.87 35.46 24.50
CA ALA A 291 -9.95 35.34 23.40
C ALA A 291 -9.31 33.94 23.33
N ALA A 292 -8.93 33.37 24.48
CA ALA A 292 -8.40 32.01 24.54
C ALA A 292 -9.42 30.96 24.08
N TYR A 293 -10.69 31.10 24.48
CA TYR A 293 -11.75 30.21 23.99
C TYR A 293 -11.98 30.32 22.48
N ARG A 294 -12.00 31.54 21.93
CA ARG A 294 -12.14 31.77 20.49
C ARG A 294 -10.97 31.18 19.70
N GLN A 295 -9.75 31.27 20.23
CA GLN A 295 -8.58 30.65 19.61
C GLN A 295 -8.64 29.12 19.64
N VAL A 296 -8.85 28.52 20.82
CA VAL A 296 -8.75 27.06 21.02
C VAL A 296 -9.96 26.30 20.49
N PHE A 297 -11.17 26.87 20.63
CA PHE A 297 -12.42 26.23 20.20
C PHE A 297 -12.97 26.80 18.89
N GLU A 298 -12.25 27.72 18.26
CA GLU A 298 -12.63 28.49 17.07
C GLU A 298 -13.86 29.40 17.25
N ARG A 299 -14.43 29.45 18.46
CA ARG A 299 -15.65 30.19 18.80
C ARG A 299 -15.76 30.41 20.30
N ASP A 300 -16.56 31.38 20.70
CA ASP A 300 -16.89 31.59 22.11
C ASP A 300 -17.93 30.55 22.59
N ILE A 301 -17.46 29.54 23.31
CA ILE A 301 -18.31 28.47 23.87
C ILE A 301 -19.13 28.91 25.08
N THR A 302 -18.70 29.97 25.77
CA THR A 302 -19.38 30.48 26.97
C THR A 302 -20.68 31.16 26.56
N ARG A 303 -20.62 32.03 25.55
CA ARG A 303 -21.78 32.75 25.03
C ARG A 303 -22.76 31.86 24.28
N ALA A 304 -22.27 30.91 23.49
CA ALA A 304 -23.12 30.10 22.62
C ALA A 304 -23.83 28.96 23.36
N TYR A 305 -23.17 28.32 24.32
CA TYR A 305 -23.64 27.08 24.95
C TYR A 305 -23.65 27.12 26.47
N SER A 306 -23.26 28.24 27.09
CA SER A 306 -23.05 28.34 28.55
C SER A 306 -22.05 27.31 29.09
N LEU A 307 -21.07 26.93 28.25
CA LEU A 307 -20.01 26.00 28.63
C LEU A 307 -18.78 26.80 29.07
N GLY A 308 -18.16 26.42 30.18
CA GLY A 308 -16.92 26.99 30.67
C GLY A 308 -16.20 26.01 31.60
N ILE A 309 -14.88 26.19 31.77
CA ILE A 309 -14.09 25.38 32.69
C ILE A 309 -13.72 26.25 33.89
N SER A 310 -14.69 26.44 34.79
CA SER A 310 -14.65 27.40 35.90
C SER A 310 -13.39 27.32 36.77
N ASP A 311 -12.90 26.10 37.05
CA ASP A 311 -11.66 25.89 37.82
C ASP A 311 -10.44 26.50 37.11
N LEU A 312 -10.29 26.22 35.82
CA LEU A 312 -9.15 26.72 35.04
C LEU A 312 -9.21 28.24 34.85
N GLU A 313 -10.41 28.79 34.66
CA GLU A 313 -10.61 30.24 34.59
C GLU A 313 -10.20 30.94 35.89
N SER A 314 -10.57 30.38 37.03
CA SER A 314 -10.23 30.97 38.33
C SER A 314 -8.72 30.95 38.54
N LYS A 315 -8.07 29.81 38.25
CA LYS A 315 -6.61 29.65 38.36
C LYS A 315 -5.85 30.63 37.48
N VAL A 316 -6.26 30.83 36.22
CA VAL A 316 -5.58 31.79 35.33
C VAL A 316 -5.87 33.23 35.74
N LYS A 317 -7.09 33.54 36.22
CA LYS A 317 -7.46 34.88 36.73
C LYS A 317 -6.69 35.26 37.99
N ASN A 318 -6.36 34.29 38.83
CA ASN A 318 -5.55 34.47 40.04
C ASN A 318 -4.04 34.38 39.77
N SER A 319 -3.63 34.15 38.52
CA SER A 319 -2.24 33.91 38.14
C SER A 319 -1.58 32.70 38.83
N GLU A 320 -2.38 31.71 39.27
CA GLU A 320 -1.88 30.43 39.78
C GLU A 320 -1.30 29.55 38.66
N ILE A 321 -1.83 29.72 37.44
CA ILE A 321 -1.30 29.13 36.22
C ILE A 321 -1.08 30.22 35.17
N SER A 322 -0.04 30.03 34.35
CA SER A 322 0.24 30.92 33.23
C SER A 322 -0.76 30.73 32.09
N MET A 323 -0.78 31.67 31.14
CA MET A 323 -1.61 31.57 29.95
C MET A 323 -1.22 30.35 29.11
N LYS A 324 0.08 30.02 29.03
CA LYS A 324 0.61 28.78 28.42
C LYS A 324 -0.02 27.52 29.04
N GLU A 325 -0.02 27.42 30.38
CA GLU A 325 -0.57 26.26 31.08
C GLU A 325 -2.11 26.21 30.97
N PHE A 326 -2.77 27.37 30.93
CA PHE A 326 -4.21 27.44 30.66
C PHE A 326 -4.53 26.87 29.28
N ILE A 327 -3.81 27.26 28.21
CA ILE A 327 -3.98 26.68 26.85
C ILE A 327 -3.72 25.17 26.84
N ARG A 328 -2.65 24.69 27.50
CA ARG A 328 -2.34 23.26 27.61
C ARG A 328 -3.52 22.48 28.19
N ARG A 329 -4.08 22.95 29.32
CA ARG A 329 -5.21 22.29 30.00
C ARG A 329 -6.51 22.37 29.20
N LEU A 330 -6.77 23.49 28.52
CA LEU A 330 -7.90 23.62 27.60
C LEU A 330 -7.83 22.59 26.46
N ALA A 331 -6.67 22.46 25.82
CA ALA A 331 -6.48 21.52 24.71
C ALA A 331 -6.46 20.04 25.14
N LYS A 332 -6.17 19.75 26.41
CA LYS A 332 -6.31 18.41 27.01
C LYS A 332 -7.71 18.11 27.56
N SER A 333 -8.60 19.10 27.57
CA SER A 333 -9.93 18.93 28.16
C SER A 333 -10.79 17.91 27.39
N PRO A 334 -11.75 17.24 28.07
CA PRO A 334 -12.73 16.39 27.39
C PRO A 334 -13.53 17.13 26.31
N LEU A 335 -13.77 18.43 26.50
CA LEU A 335 -14.48 19.28 25.55
C LEU A 335 -13.69 19.45 24.25
N TYR A 336 -12.37 19.69 24.34
CA TYR A 336 -11.50 19.77 23.16
C TYR A 336 -11.42 18.43 22.44
N ARG A 337 -11.23 17.33 23.18
CA ARG A 337 -11.18 15.98 22.63
C ARG A 337 -12.43 15.63 21.83
N LYS A 338 -13.62 15.89 22.40
CA LYS A 338 -14.92 15.62 21.76
C LYS A 338 -15.10 16.42 20.46
N ASN A 339 -14.63 17.67 20.44
CA ASN A 339 -14.85 18.56 19.30
C ASN A 339 -13.79 18.40 18.19
N PHE A 340 -12.52 18.19 18.54
CA PHE A 340 -11.39 18.32 17.60
C PHE A 340 -10.48 17.10 17.50
N TYR A 341 -10.73 16.04 18.28
CA TYR A 341 -9.96 14.80 18.20
C TYR A 341 -10.82 13.61 17.75
N GLU A 342 -11.88 13.28 18.50
CA GLU A 342 -12.74 12.11 18.24
C GLU A 342 -13.42 12.06 16.86
N PRO A 343 -13.93 13.18 16.29
CA PRO A 343 -14.57 13.14 14.97
C PRO A 343 -13.56 13.19 13.80
N PHE A 344 -12.26 13.09 14.07
CA PHE A 344 -11.20 13.25 13.08
C PHE A 344 -10.17 12.11 13.11
N ILE A 345 -9.50 11.90 11.98
CA ILE A 345 -8.32 11.04 11.90
C ILE A 345 -7.14 11.77 12.54
N ASN A 346 -6.19 11.04 13.14
CA ASN A 346 -4.98 11.61 13.78
C ASN A 346 -4.28 12.68 12.93
N SER A 347 -4.12 12.47 11.63
CA SER A 347 -3.51 13.46 10.72
C SER A 347 -4.29 14.77 10.65
N ARG A 348 -5.64 14.70 10.67
CA ARG A 348 -6.47 15.90 10.63
C ARG A 348 -6.56 16.59 12.00
N ALA A 349 -6.62 15.80 13.08
CA ALA A 349 -6.57 16.34 14.44
C ALA A 349 -5.26 17.10 14.71
N LEU A 350 -4.13 16.60 14.18
CA LEU A 350 -2.84 17.28 14.21
C LEU A 350 -2.91 18.65 13.50
N GLU A 351 -3.43 18.71 12.28
CA GLU A 351 -3.56 19.98 11.53
C GLU A 351 -4.38 21.03 12.29
N LEU A 352 -5.46 20.60 12.96
CA LEU A 352 -6.29 21.48 13.79
C LEU A 352 -5.57 21.90 15.09
N ALA A 353 -4.79 21.02 15.71
CA ALA A 353 -3.99 21.38 16.88
C ALA A 353 -2.94 22.46 16.55
N PHE A 354 -2.30 22.37 15.38
CA PHE A 354 -1.40 23.41 14.86
C PHE A 354 -2.10 24.76 14.72
N ARG A 355 -3.35 24.77 14.20
CA ARG A 355 -4.18 25.97 14.13
C ARG A 355 -4.46 26.56 15.51
N HIS A 356 -4.87 25.73 16.48
CA HIS A 356 -5.32 26.18 17.80
C HIS A 356 -4.17 26.64 18.70
N ILE A 357 -3.08 25.88 18.73
CA ILE A 357 -1.99 26.08 19.70
C ILE A 357 -0.91 26.98 19.11
N LEU A 358 -0.53 26.77 17.85
CA LEU A 358 0.53 27.53 17.19
C LEU A 358 0.00 28.63 16.26
N GLY A 359 -1.30 28.69 15.98
CA GLY A 359 -1.86 29.73 15.12
C GLY A 359 -1.39 29.66 13.66
N ARG A 360 -0.86 28.52 13.18
CA ARG A 360 -0.42 28.32 11.79
C ARG A 360 -0.73 26.90 11.31
N GLY A 361 -0.57 26.64 10.02
CA GLY A 361 -0.54 25.29 9.49
C GLY A 361 0.85 24.64 9.60
N PRO A 362 0.94 23.30 9.55
CA PRO A 362 2.21 22.62 9.34
C PRO A 362 2.93 23.16 8.11
N SER A 363 4.25 23.22 8.19
CA SER A 363 5.10 23.84 7.19
C SER A 363 5.71 22.81 6.24
N SER A 364 6.23 21.69 6.76
CA SER A 364 6.94 20.66 6.00
C SER A 364 6.29 19.28 6.15
N ARG A 365 6.75 18.31 5.34
CA ARG A 365 6.33 16.91 5.45
C ARG A 365 6.92 16.26 6.71
N GLU A 366 8.17 16.58 6.99
CA GLU A 366 8.96 16.08 8.11
C GLU A 366 8.34 16.52 9.44
N GLU A 367 7.93 17.79 9.53
CA GLU A 367 7.20 18.32 10.69
C GLU A 367 5.91 17.52 10.95
N VAL A 368 5.11 17.28 9.90
CA VAL A 368 3.89 16.47 10.03
C VAL A 368 4.22 15.05 10.49
N GLN A 369 5.27 14.42 9.96
CA GLN A 369 5.68 13.06 10.36
C GLN A 369 6.11 13.00 11.83
N ASN A 370 6.90 13.97 12.29
CA ASN A 370 7.39 14.04 13.66
C ASN A 370 6.23 14.11 14.66
N TYR A 371 5.34 15.09 14.50
CA TYR A 371 4.18 15.24 15.39
C TYR A 371 3.15 14.13 15.21
N PHE A 372 3.01 13.55 14.01
CA PHE A 372 2.15 12.39 13.80
C PHE A 372 2.65 11.15 14.56
N SER A 373 3.96 10.96 14.65
CA SER A 373 4.55 9.87 15.44
C SER A 373 4.26 10.05 16.94
N ILE A 374 4.30 11.28 17.44
CA ILE A 374 3.99 11.63 18.83
C ILE A 374 2.52 11.34 19.15
N VAL A 375 1.59 11.81 18.30
CA VAL A 375 0.14 11.52 18.44
C VAL A 375 -0.13 10.03 18.42
N SER A 376 0.53 9.29 17.52
CA SER A 376 0.27 7.87 17.34
C SER A 376 0.75 7.04 18.53
N LYS A 377 1.80 7.48 19.25
CA LYS A 377 2.33 6.81 20.44
C LYS A 377 1.62 7.24 21.74
N GLY A 378 1.42 8.55 21.91
CA GLY A 378 0.97 9.15 23.19
C GLY A 378 -0.42 9.80 23.15
N GLY A 379 -1.14 9.70 22.03
CA GLY A 379 -2.47 10.27 21.87
C GLY A 379 -2.48 11.80 21.87
N LEU A 380 -3.66 12.37 22.14
CA LEU A 380 -3.87 13.82 22.21
C LEU A 380 -3.00 14.54 23.27
N PRO A 381 -2.86 14.04 24.52
CA PRO A 381 -2.10 14.76 25.55
C PRO A 381 -0.63 14.98 25.16
N ALA A 382 0.01 13.96 24.60
CA ALA A 382 1.42 14.04 24.17
C ALA A 382 1.62 15.03 23.02
N LEU A 383 0.67 15.12 22.09
CA LEU A 383 0.72 16.12 21.02
C LEU A 383 0.61 17.55 21.57
N VAL A 384 -0.33 17.78 22.49
CA VAL A 384 -0.53 19.10 23.08
C VAL A 384 0.72 19.54 23.83
N ASP A 385 1.32 18.64 24.62
CA ASP A 385 2.57 18.93 25.33
C ASP A 385 3.71 19.26 24.36
N ALA A 386 3.90 18.44 23.32
CA ALA A 386 4.94 18.69 22.33
C ALA A 386 4.79 20.04 21.61
N LEU A 387 3.56 20.48 21.31
CA LEU A 387 3.32 21.77 20.67
C LEU A 387 3.53 22.95 21.62
N VAL A 388 3.03 22.84 22.86
CA VAL A 388 3.12 23.90 23.88
C VAL A 388 4.55 24.06 24.41
N ASP A 389 5.33 22.98 24.48
CA ASP A 389 6.73 22.99 24.92
C ASP A 389 7.74 23.23 23.80
N SER A 390 7.26 23.48 22.58
CA SER A 390 8.13 23.87 21.49
C SER A 390 8.76 25.25 21.72
N ASN A 391 10.02 25.42 21.30
CA ASN A 391 10.71 26.72 21.33
C ASN A 391 9.93 27.79 20.55
N GLU A 392 9.29 27.38 19.44
CA GLU A 392 8.45 28.28 18.65
C GLU A 392 7.27 28.85 19.44
N TYR A 393 6.63 28.04 20.29
CA TYR A 393 5.54 28.54 21.13
C TYR A 393 6.05 29.63 22.09
N ALA A 394 7.19 29.38 22.73
CA ALA A 394 7.82 30.32 23.65
C ALA A 394 8.22 31.64 22.95
N ASP A 395 8.79 31.57 21.75
CA ASP A 395 9.23 32.75 20.99
C ASP A 395 8.07 33.65 20.57
N TYR A 396 6.94 33.08 20.16
CA TYR A 396 5.81 33.85 19.64
C TYR A 396 4.82 34.32 20.71
N PHE A 397 4.58 33.50 21.73
CA PHE A 397 3.52 33.73 22.72
C PHE A 397 4.06 33.88 24.14
N GLY A 398 5.25 33.35 24.43
CA GLY A 398 5.78 33.27 25.78
C GLY A 398 4.84 32.51 26.71
N GLU A 399 4.70 32.98 27.95
CA GLU A 399 3.81 32.37 28.94
C GLU A 399 2.53 33.17 29.22
N GLU A 400 2.45 34.42 28.77
CA GLU A 400 1.38 35.35 29.11
C GLU A 400 0.43 35.65 27.96
N THR A 401 0.86 35.47 26.71
CA THR A 401 0.07 35.86 25.53
C THR A 401 -0.83 34.71 25.08
N VAL A 402 -2.09 35.03 24.79
CA VAL A 402 -3.01 34.09 24.14
C VAL A 402 -2.53 33.82 22.71
N PRO A 403 -2.47 32.55 22.25
CA PRO A 403 -2.13 32.26 20.87
C PRO A 403 -3.05 32.97 19.89
N TYR A 404 -2.52 33.36 18.74
CA TYR A 404 -3.25 34.10 17.72
C TYR A 404 -2.93 33.56 16.32
N LEU A 405 -3.89 33.71 15.39
CA LEU A 405 -3.70 33.28 14.01
C LEU A 405 -2.66 34.12 13.28
N ARG A 406 -1.62 33.45 12.77
CA ARG A 406 -0.49 34.04 12.04
C ARG A 406 -0.79 34.07 10.54
N GLY A 407 -1.70 34.97 10.18
CA GLY A 407 -2.18 35.18 8.81
C GLY A 407 -1.31 36.13 7.97
N LEU A 408 -1.80 36.45 6.77
CA LEU A 408 -1.17 37.41 5.86
C LEU A 408 -0.96 38.77 6.55
N GLY A 409 0.22 39.37 6.37
CA GLY A 409 0.59 40.66 6.93
C GLY A 409 1.13 40.60 8.37
N GLN A 410 0.72 39.62 9.18
CA GLN A 410 1.26 39.47 10.54
C GLN A 410 2.69 38.94 10.54
N GLU A 411 2.99 38.00 9.66
CA GLU A 411 4.34 37.45 9.44
C GLU A 411 4.56 37.10 7.96
N ALA A 412 5.81 36.84 7.60
CA ALA A 412 6.19 36.35 6.27
C ALA A 412 5.60 34.95 6.02
N GLN A 413 4.76 34.82 4.99
CA GLN A 413 4.08 33.57 4.65
C GLN A 413 4.90 32.77 3.65
N GLU A 414 4.96 31.45 3.84
CA GLU A 414 5.61 30.56 2.87
C GLU A 414 4.65 30.21 1.73
N CYS A 415 5.17 30.13 0.51
CA CYS A 415 4.35 29.74 -0.66
C CYS A 415 3.98 28.24 -0.65
N ARG A 416 4.76 27.41 0.07
CA ARG A 416 4.62 25.94 0.10
C ARG A 416 3.28 25.47 0.67
N ASN A 417 2.72 26.16 1.67
CA ASN A 417 1.45 25.81 2.30
C ASN A 417 0.38 26.91 2.17
N TRP A 418 0.56 27.84 1.22
CA TRP A 418 -0.29 29.02 1.03
C TRP A 418 -1.81 28.70 1.04
N GLY A 419 -2.28 27.89 0.09
CA GLY A 419 -3.69 27.51 -0.01
C GLY A 419 -4.21 26.80 1.25
N PRO A 420 -3.56 25.72 1.71
CA PRO A 420 -3.93 25.00 2.92
C PRO A 420 -4.02 25.85 4.18
N GLN A 421 -3.08 26.78 4.37
CA GLN A 421 -3.09 27.65 5.54
C GLN A 421 -4.25 28.65 5.51
N GLN A 422 -4.55 29.22 4.35
CA GLN A 422 -5.67 30.16 4.21
C GLN A 422 -7.03 29.47 4.40
N ASP A 423 -7.16 28.21 3.96
CA ASP A 423 -8.36 27.41 4.24
C ASP A 423 -8.45 26.98 5.71
N LEU A 424 -7.32 26.70 6.36
CA LEU A 424 -7.26 26.32 7.77
C LEU A 424 -7.76 27.43 8.70
N PHE A 425 -7.55 28.70 8.35
CA PHE A 425 -7.99 29.83 9.16
C PHE A 425 -9.48 30.18 9.04
N LYS A 426 -10.23 29.48 8.18
CA LYS A 426 -11.68 29.66 8.05
C LYS A 426 -12.43 28.84 9.09
N TYR A 427 -13.61 29.32 9.49
CA TYR A 427 -14.56 28.56 10.32
C TYR A 427 -15.01 27.24 9.66
N SER A 428 -14.80 27.10 8.34
CA SER A 428 -15.15 25.90 7.61
C SER A 428 -14.13 24.76 7.75
N ALA A 429 -12.96 25.04 8.35
CA ALA A 429 -11.87 24.07 8.48
C ALA A 429 -12.29 22.78 9.23
N PRO A 430 -13.02 22.81 10.36
CA PRO A 430 -13.43 21.58 11.06
C PRO A 430 -14.41 20.69 10.27
N PHE A 431 -15.08 21.23 9.24
CA PHE A 431 -15.96 20.42 8.39
C PHE A 431 -15.18 19.57 7.38
N ARG A 432 -13.91 19.91 7.12
CA ARG A 432 -13.02 19.08 6.31
C ARG A 432 -12.49 17.89 7.12
N LYS A 433 -12.86 16.68 6.71
CA LYS A 433 -12.45 15.42 7.37
C LYS A 433 -11.16 14.82 6.81
N VAL A 434 -10.81 15.16 5.57
CA VAL A 434 -9.59 14.67 4.89
C VAL A 434 -8.41 15.56 5.24
N PRO A 435 -7.24 15.01 5.64
CA PRO A 435 -6.04 15.80 5.93
C PRO A 435 -5.58 16.57 4.69
N GLN A 436 -5.30 17.86 4.85
CA GLN A 436 -4.93 18.75 3.76
C GLN A 436 -3.43 18.83 3.58
N PHE A 437 -2.66 19.01 4.65
CA PHE A 437 -1.22 19.28 4.58
C PHE A 437 -0.43 18.03 4.20
N LEU A 438 -0.77 16.89 4.82
CA LEU A 438 -0.12 15.62 4.50
C LEU A 438 -0.31 15.23 3.02
N THR A 439 -1.53 15.41 2.50
CA THR A 439 -1.84 15.07 1.10
C THR A 439 -1.20 16.05 0.12
N THR A 440 -1.15 17.34 0.44
CA THR A 440 -0.45 18.33 -0.41
C THR A 440 1.05 18.12 -0.42
N PHE A 441 1.69 17.92 0.74
CA PHE A 441 3.14 17.70 0.77
C PHE A 441 3.54 16.40 0.08
N ALA A 442 2.81 15.30 0.32
CA ALA A 442 3.07 14.05 -0.37
C ALA A 442 2.85 14.15 -1.90
N SER A 443 1.95 15.01 -2.36
CA SER A 443 1.68 15.18 -3.79
C SER A 443 2.68 16.09 -4.51
N TYR A 444 3.43 16.93 -3.80
CA TYR A 444 4.56 17.67 -4.38
C TYR A 444 5.67 16.72 -4.87
N ASP A 445 5.93 15.64 -4.13
CA ASP A 445 6.98 14.66 -4.46
C ASP A 445 6.51 13.61 -5.50
N ARG A 446 5.20 13.38 -5.60
CA ARG A 446 4.60 12.34 -6.45
C ARG A 446 4.28 12.83 -7.87
N PRO A 447 4.18 11.93 -8.87
CA PRO A 447 3.69 12.29 -10.20
C PRO A 447 2.24 12.81 -10.17
N LEU A 448 1.77 13.34 -11.30
CA LEU A 448 0.40 13.82 -11.44
C LEU A 448 -0.62 12.74 -11.01
N PRO A 449 -1.65 13.10 -10.23
CA PRO A 449 -2.63 12.15 -9.73
C PRO A 449 -3.51 11.59 -10.86
N ALA A 450 -3.98 10.36 -10.68
CA ALA A 450 -4.93 9.73 -11.61
C ALA A 450 -6.36 10.26 -11.38
N GLN A 451 -6.66 11.47 -11.85
CA GLN A 451 -7.97 12.12 -11.74
C GLN A 451 -8.32 12.90 -13.02
N HIS A 452 -9.55 13.40 -13.11
CA HIS A 452 -9.98 14.30 -14.20
C HIS A 452 -9.12 15.58 -14.28
N PRO A 453 -8.85 16.12 -15.49
CA PRO A 453 -8.05 17.34 -15.66
C PRO A 453 -8.57 18.59 -14.92
N TYR A 454 -9.89 18.68 -14.73
CA TYR A 454 -10.56 19.79 -14.03
C TYR A 454 -10.75 19.58 -12.52
N GLY A 455 -10.20 18.50 -11.94
CA GLY A 455 -10.29 18.18 -10.52
C GLY A 455 -11.08 16.90 -10.23
N SER A 456 -10.84 16.30 -9.06
CA SER A 456 -11.36 14.97 -8.68
C SER A 456 -12.89 14.86 -8.67
N GLY A 457 -13.62 15.96 -8.43
CA GLY A 457 -15.08 15.97 -8.38
C GLY A 457 -15.78 15.91 -9.75
N ASN A 458 -15.03 15.91 -10.86
CA ASN A 458 -15.58 15.84 -12.22
C ASN A 458 -15.67 14.43 -12.78
N ASP A 459 -15.08 13.43 -12.13
CA ASP A 459 -15.29 12.02 -12.48
C ASP A 459 -16.58 11.50 -11.83
N SER A 460 -17.42 10.84 -12.62
CA SER A 460 -18.59 10.13 -12.10
C SER A 460 -18.19 8.81 -11.45
N LEU A 461 -18.97 8.34 -10.47
CA LEU A 461 -18.78 7.00 -9.93
C LEU A 461 -19.04 5.92 -11.00
N GLU A 462 -18.18 4.90 -11.05
CA GLU A 462 -18.24 3.86 -12.09
C GLU A 462 -19.26 2.74 -11.79
N ILE A 463 -20.53 3.12 -11.71
CA ILE A 463 -21.68 2.26 -11.40
C ILE A 463 -22.60 2.04 -12.61
N GLN A 464 -23.58 1.14 -12.49
CA GLN A 464 -24.49 0.76 -13.58
C GLN A 464 -25.40 1.91 -14.03
N PHE A 465 -26.03 2.62 -13.09
CA PHE A 465 -26.94 3.75 -13.37
C PHE A 465 -26.66 4.94 -12.46
N GLY A 466 -27.09 6.13 -12.92
CA GLY A 466 -27.00 7.37 -12.16
C GLY A 466 -25.72 8.15 -12.48
N ALA A 467 -25.90 9.43 -12.81
CA ALA A 467 -24.80 10.39 -12.94
C ALA A 467 -24.43 10.94 -11.55
N ILE A 468 -23.86 10.06 -10.71
CA ILE A 468 -23.50 10.41 -9.33
C ILE A 468 -22.07 10.94 -9.30
N PHE A 469 -21.94 12.20 -8.91
CA PHE A 469 -20.67 12.87 -8.65
C PHE A 469 -20.54 13.12 -7.15
N PRO A 470 -19.36 12.91 -6.55
CA PRO A 470 -19.10 13.31 -5.17
C PRO A 470 -19.41 14.80 -4.97
N LYS A 471 -20.25 15.13 -3.98
CA LYS A 471 -20.58 16.52 -3.65
C LYS A 471 -19.41 17.19 -2.93
N GLU A 472 -18.78 18.15 -3.60
CA GLU A 472 -17.68 18.95 -3.06
C GLU A 472 -18.08 19.80 -1.85
N THR A 473 -19.37 20.09 -1.64
CA THR A 473 -19.86 20.92 -0.53
C THR A 473 -20.06 20.18 0.79
N ARG A 474 -20.33 18.86 0.76
CA ARG A 474 -20.61 18.07 1.99
C ARG A 474 -19.32 17.61 2.66
N ASN A 475 -18.28 17.31 1.87
CA ASN A 475 -16.93 16.95 2.32
C ASN A 475 -15.92 17.55 1.34
N PRO A 476 -15.47 18.80 1.55
CA PRO A 476 -14.63 19.50 0.58
C PRO A 476 -13.28 18.80 0.39
N SER A 477 -13.08 18.24 -0.81
CA SER A 477 -11.85 17.59 -1.25
C SER A 477 -11.49 18.01 -2.68
N ALA A 478 -11.27 19.32 -2.88
CA ALA A 478 -11.07 19.87 -4.24
C ALA A 478 -9.79 19.42 -4.96
N SER A 479 -8.87 18.71 -4.29
CA SER A 479 -7.55 18.20 -4.76
C SER A 479 -7.08 18.72 -6.14
N PRO A 480 -6.81 20.03 -6.28
CA PRO A 480 -6.51 20.59 -7.60
C PRO A 480 -5.11 20.15 -8.05
N ALA A 481 -4.99 19.78 -9.33
CA ALA A 481 -3.72 19.40 -9.93
C ALA A 481 -3.52 20.12 -11.27
N PRO A 482 -2.30 20.62 -11.56
CA PRO A 482 -2.02 21.37 -12.78
C PRO A 482 -1.81 20.42 -13.97
N PHE A 483 -2.89 20.02 -14.64
CA PHE A 483 -2.79 19.25 -15.89
C PHE A 483 -2.48 20.16 -17.09
N SER A 484 -1.47 19.76 -17.87
CA SER A 484 -1.17 20.41 -19.16
C SER A 484 -2.26 20.13 -20.19
N LYS A 485 -2.28 20.90 -21.28
CA LYS A 485 -3.23 20.69 -22.39
C LYS A 485 -3.07 19.29 -22.99
N ASP A 486 -1.82 18.83 -23.14
CA ASP A 486 -1.48 17.60 -23.85
C ASP A 486 -1.39 16.36 -22.94
N ALA A 487 -1.83 16.49 -21.69
CA ALA A 487 -1.85 15.37 -20.75
C ALA A 487 -2.89 14.31 -21.16
N ARG A 488 -2.46 13.04 -21.12
CA ARG A 488 -3.33 11.89 -21.36
C ARG A 488 -3.45 11.03 -20.11
N ARG A 489 -4.68 10.71 -19.75
CA ARG A 489 -5.07 9.84 -18.65
C ARG A 489 -4.83 8.38 -19.03
N ILE A 490 -4.33 7.62 -18.06
CA ILE A 490 -4.19 6.16 -18.20
C ILE A 490 -5.57 5.54 -17.92
N LEU A 491 -6.12 4.87 -18.93
CA LEU A 491 -7.37 4.14 -18.85
C LEU A 491 -7.10 2.64 -18.89
N ILE A 492 -7.83 1.87 -18.08
CA ILE A 492 -7.71 0.42 -17.99
C ILE A 492 -8.76 -0.21 -18.89
N ASN A 493 -8.35 -1.04 -19.84
CA ASN A 493 -9.26 -1.73 -20.74
C ASN A 493 -10.16 -2.72 -19.97
N ARG A 494 -11.46 -2.72 -20.22
CA ARG A 494 -12.42 -3.65 -19.63
C ARG A 494 -12.47 -4.94 -20.47
N GLY A 495 -11.42 -5.73 -20.33
CA GLY A 495 -11.17 -6.97 -21.05
C GLY A 495 -9.69 -7.35 -20.97
N PRO A 496 -9.15 -8.13 -21.91
CA PRO A 496 -7.72 -8.37 -21.99
C PRO A 496 -6.93 -7.06 -22.11
N GLY A 497 -5.93 -6.86 -21.24
CA GLY A 497 -5.12 -5.63 -21.23
C GLY A 497 -4.36 -5.36 -22.54
N ILE A 498 -4.03 -6.43 -23.29
CA ILE A 498 -3.38 -6.38 -24.60
C ILE A 498 -4.21 -5.67 -25.68
N ASN A 499 -5.54 -5.63 -25.51
CA ASN A 499 -6.47 -4.98 -26.44
C ASN A 499 -6.66 -3.49 -26.11
N SER A 500 -5.75 -2.89 -25.34
CA SER A 500 -5.76 -1.44 -25.09
C SER A 500 -5.52 -0.67 -26.40
N GLN A 501 -6.44 0.21 -26.75
CA GLN A 501 -6.48 0.95 -28.02
C GLN A 501 -5.34 1.96 -28.17
N VAL A 502 -4.61 2.24 -27.08
CA VAL A 502 -3.44 3.12 -27.09
C VAL A 502 -2.23 2.41 -27.67
N SER A 503 -2.04 1.13 -27.34
CA SER A 503 -0.95 0.30 -27.85
C SER A 503 -1.35 -0.49 -29.10
N ASN A 504 -2.61 -0.88 -29.22
CA ASN A 504 -3.16 -1.63 -30.35
C ASN A 504 -4.45 -0.98 -30.88
N PRO A 505 -4.36 0.06 -31.73
CA PRO A 505 -5.53 0.72 -32.31
C PRO A 505 -6.40 -0.21 -33.17
N GLY A 506 -5.81 -1.23 -33.79
CA GLY A 506 -6.52 -2.24 -34.59
C GLY A 506 -7.43 -3.16 -33.76
N ALA A 507 -7.30 -3.15 -32.43
CA ALA A 507 -8.19 -3.89 -31.54
C ALA A 507 -9.56 -3.21 -31.32
N ARG A 508 -9.81 -2.02 -31.91
CA ARG A 508 -11.13 -1.39 -31.89
C ARG A 508 -12.15 -2.30 -32.58
N GLY A 509 -13.29 -2.53 -31.92
CA GLY A 509 -14.34 -3.43 -32.40
C GLY A 509 -14.10 -4.93 -32.13
N VAL A 510 -12.92 -5.32 -31.64
CA VAL A 510 -12.67 -6.71 -31.21
C VAL A 510 -13.49 -7.02 -29.97
N ASN A 511 -14.22 -8.14 -30.00
CA ASN A 511 -15.05 -8.58 -28.88
C ASN A 511 -14.16 -8.86 -27.64
N PRO A 512 -14.45 -8.27 -26.47
CA PRO A 512 -13.62 -8.42 -25.28
C PRO A 512 -13.70 -9.81 -24.61
N GLY A 513 -14.55 -10.71 -25.10
CA GLY A 513 -14.64 -12.09 -24.62
C GLY A 513 -15.22 -12.21 -23.21
N THR A 514 -14.83 -13.25 -22.47
CA THR A 514 -15.37 -13.57 -21.13
C THR A 514 -14.88 -12.62 -20.02
N LEU A 515 -13.78 -11.89 -20.25
CA LEU A 515 -13.22 -10.93 -19.29
C LEU A 515 -13.88 -9.54 -19.38
N GLY A 516 -14.58 -9.25 -20.47
CA GLY A 516 -15.26 -7.98 -20.72
C GLY A 516 -16.77 -8.02 -20.49
N PRO A 517 -17.46 -6.90 -20.77
CA PRO A 517 -18.92 -6.88 -20.74
C PRO A 517 -19.50 -7.69 -21.90
N LYS A 518 -20.75 -8.14 -21.73
CA LYS A 518 -21.52 -8.80 -22.80
C LYS A 518 -21.82 -7.80 -23.91
N VAL A 519 -21.49 -8.18 -25.15
CA VAL A 519 -21.75 -7.37 -26.35
C VAL A 519 -23.04 -7.83 -27.02
N PHE A 520 -23.90 -6.88 -27.37
CA PHE A 520 -25.13 -7.11 -28.13
C PHE A 520 -24.96 -6.54 -29.54
N LYS A 521 -25.17 -7.39 -30.55
CA LYS A 521 -25.11 -7.02 -31.97
C LYS A 521 -26.42 -7.40 -32.64
N LEU A 522 -27.02 -6.46 -33.37
CA LEU A 522 -28.22 -6.66 -34.18
C LEU A 522 -27.80 -7.00 -35.61
N ASP A 523 -27.88 -8.26 -36.01
CA ASP A 523 -27.65 -8.65 -37.41
C ASP A 523 -28.99 -8.52 -38.15
N GLN A 524 -29.07 -7.70 -39.20
CA GLN A 524 -30.31 -7.44 -39.98
C GLN A 524 -30.37 -8.21 -41.31
N ILE A 525 -29.38 -9.03 -41.65
CA ILE A 525 -29.38 -9.81 -42.90
C ILE A 525 -29.87 -11.25 -42.66
N PRO A 526 -31.00 -11.70 -43.25
CA PRO A 526 -31.27 -13.12 -43.40
C PRO A 526 -30.26 -13.67 -44.41
N SER A 527 -29.29 -14.46 -43.96
CA SER A 527 -28.42 -15.19 -44.86
C SER A 527 -29.23 -16.25 -45.61
N PHE A 528 -29.75 -15.89 -46.79
CA PHE A 528 -30.24 -16.82 -47.80
C PHE A 528 -29.03 -17.55 -48.39
N ALA A 529 -28.58 -18.61 -47.71
CA ALA A 529 -27.57 -19.51 -48.25
C ALA A 529 -28.21 -20.40 -49.32
N GLY A 530 -28.10 -20.00 -50.59
CA GLY A 530 -28.68 -20.81 -51.67
C GLY A 530 -28.27 -20.52 -53.12
N ILE A 531 -27.56 -19.42 -53.44
CA ILE A 531 -27.17 -19.18 -54.85
C ILE A 531 -25.72 -18.68 -54.93
N SER A 532 -24.83 -19.59 -55.32
CA SER A 532 -23.48 -19.26 -55.75
C SER A 532 -23.52 -18.51 -57.08
N ARG A 533 -23.29 -17.19 -57.08
CA ARG A 533 -22.88 -16.51 -58.31
C ARG A 533 -21.40 -16.77 -58.56
N ARG A 534 -21.13 -17.55 -59.61
CA ARG A 534 -19.79 -17.87 -60.10
C ARG A 534 -19.26 -16.68 -60.90
N GLY A 535 -18.33 -15.93 -60.32
CA GLY A 535 -17.51 -14.93 -61.01
C GLY A 535 -16.30 -15.58 -61.69
N VAL A 536 -15.86 -15.00 -62.81
CA VAL A 536 -14.96 -15.60 -63.82
C VAL A 536 -13.46 -15.62 -63.43
N PHE A 537 -13.07 -15.15 -62.23
CA PHE A 537 -11.71 -15.31 -61.72
C PHE A 537 -11.76 -15.90 -60.31
N GLY A 538 -11.15 -17.07 -60.15
CA GLY A 538 -11.34 -17.97 -59.02
C GLY A 538 -10.72 -17.52 -57.71
N GLU A 539 -11.42 -16.66 -56.96
CA GLU A 539 -11.24 -16.51 -55.52
C GLU A 539 -12.55 -16.78 -54.78
N SER A 540 -12.54 -17.79 -53.91
CA SER A 540 -13.66 -18.12 -53.03
C SER A 540 -13.63 -17.22 -51.79
N PHE A 541 -14.39 -16.13 -51.78
CA PHE A 541 -14.65 -15.37 -50.55
C PHE A 541 -15.62 -16.15 -49.64
N ARG A 542 -15.07 -16.91 -48.69
CA ARG A 542 -15.83 -17.39 -47.52
C ARG A 542 -15.86 -16.27 -46.46
N GLY A 543 -16.85 -15.41 -46.54
CA GLY A 543 -17.23 -14.55 -45.41
C GLY A 543 -17.78 -15.41 -44.27
N SER A 544 -16.93 -15.83 -43.33
CA SER A 544 -17.34 -16.59 -42.16
C SER A 544 -17.98 -15.66 -41.13
N SER A 545 -19.28 -15.83 -40.88
CA SER A 545 -20.03 -15.21 -39.78
C SER A 545 -19.62 -15.79 -38.42
N LYS A 546 -18.38 -15.54 -37.98
CA LYS A 546 -17.94 -15.87 -36.62
C LYS A 546 -18.31 -14.71 -35.68
N GLY A 547 -19.45 -14.82 -35.01
CA GLY A 547 -19.80 -13.93 -33.88
C GLY A 547 -21.27 -13.57 -33.65
N ALA A 548 -22.24 -14.14 -34.39
CA ALA A 548 -23.66 -13.85 -34.17
C ALA A 548 -24.16 -14.48 -32.85
N SER A 549 -24.58 -13.67 -31.88
CA SER A 549 -25.15 -14.14 -30.60
C SER A 549 -26.68 -14.17 -30.56
N VAL A 550 -27.35 -13.74 -31.64
CA VAL A 550 -28.80 -13.53 -31.67
C VAL A 550 -29.34 -13.90 -33.05
N LYS A 551 -30.23 -14.90 -33.13
CA LYS A 551 -30.95 -15.30 -34.36
C LYS A 551 -32.30 -14.59 -34.41
N PHE A 552 -32.72 -14.13 -35.60
CA PHE A 552 -33.97 -13.42 -35.92
C PHE A 552 -35.25 -14.03 -35.29
N SER A 553 -35.53 -13.65 -34.04
CA SER A 553 -36.80 -13.85 -33.36
C SER A 553 -37.18 -12.53 -32.69
N GLU A 554 -38.48 -12.21 -32.58
CA GLU A 554 -38.95 -11.00 -31.88
C GLU A 554 -38.40 -10.91 -30.44
N THR A 555 -38.22 -12.05 -29.78
CA THR A 555 -37.61 -12.14 -28.44
C THR A 555 -36.17 -11.59 -28.43
N SER A 556 -35.50 -11.67 -29.57
CA SER A 556 -34.09 -11.42 -29.79
C SER A 556 -33.82 -9.93 -30.05
N THR A 557 -34.69 -9.26 -30.82
CA THR A 557 -34.70 -7.80 -31.01
C THR A 557 -35.11 -7.07 -29.74
N GLN A 558 -36.07 -7.61 -28.99
CA GLN A 558 -36.48 -7.04 -27.70
C GLN A 558 -35.34 -7.07 -26.66
N ALA A 559 -34.47 -8.08 -26.70
CA ALA A 559 -33.27 -8.13 -25.86
C ALA A 559 -32.26 -7.03 -26.23
N VAL A 560 -32.11 -6.72 -27.53
CA VAL A 560 -31.29 -5.61 -28.03
C VAL A 560 -31.87 -4.26 -27.58
N ILE A 561 -33.19 -4.05 -27.73
CA ILE A 561 -33.87 -2.84 -27.23
C ILE A 561 -33.62 -2.65 -25.74
N LYS A 562 -33.83 -3.70 -24.94
CA LYS A 562 -33.58 -3.67 -23.49
C LYS A 562 -32.12 -3.35 -23.18
N ALA A 563 -31.17 -3.95 -23.89
CA ALA A 563 -29.74 -3.65 -23.73
C ALA A 563 -29.40 -2.20 -24.07
N ALA A 564 -30.03 -1.61 -25.10
CA ALA A 564 -29.82 -0.21 -25.48
C ALA A 564 -30.32 0.76 -24.39
N TYR A 565 -31.48 0.50 -23.78
CA TYR A 565 -31.94 1.28 -22.61
C TYR A 565 -31.01 1.13 -21.41
N LEU A 566 -30.56 -0.08 -21.11
CA LEU A 566 -29.61 -0.32 -20.01
C LEU A 566 -28.26 0.37 -20.27
N GLN A 567 -27.81 0.47 -21.52
CA GLN A 567 -26.58 1.19 -21.83
C GLN A 567 -26.75 2.71 -21.68
N VAL A 568 -27.75 3.29 -22.35
CA VAL A 568 -27.94 4.75 -22.43
C VAL A 568 -28.42 5.32 -21.09
N PHE A 569 -29.42 4.69 -20.47
CA PHE A 569 -30.00 5.18 -19.22
C PHE A 569 -29.42 4.50 -17.97
N GLY A 570 -28.73 3.36 -18.10
CA GLY A 570 -28.21 2.59 -16.97
C GLY A 570 -29.24 1.65 -16.31
N ARG A 571 -30.53 1.87 -16.60
CA ARG A 571 -31.67 1.18 -16.00
C ARG A 571 -32.80 1.08 -17.01
N GLU A 572 -33.80 0.26 -16.69
CA GLU A 572 -35.08 0.34 -17.39
C GLU A 572 -35.78 1.68 -17.06
N VAL A 573 -36.32 2.32 -18.09
CA VAL A 573 -37.05 3.58 -17.96
C VAL A 573 -38.47 3.33 -17.48
N TYR A 574 -39.09 4.32 -16.83
CA TYR A 574 -40.45 4.17 -16.32
C TYR A 574 -41.49 4.07 -17.45
N ALA A 575 -42.67 3.52 -17.13
CA ALA A 575 -43.80 3.53 -18.06
C ALA A 575 -44.10 4.98 -18.50
N GLY A 576 -44.19 5.21 -19.82
CA GLY A 576 -44.34 6.54 -20.43
C GLY A 576 -43.03 7.27 -20.80
N GLN A 577 -41.87 6.79 -20.35
CA GLN A 577 -40.56 7.32 -20.75
C GLN A 577 -39.91 6.56 -21.92
N ARG A 578 -40.52 5.43 -22.33
CA ARG A 578 -40.10 4.64 -23.50
C ARG A 578 -40.45 5.37 -24.80
N LEU A 579 -39.58 5.24 -25.79
CA LEU A 579 -39.78 5.79 -27.12
C LEU A 579 -40.38 4.71 -28.04
N SER A 580 -41.67 4.42 -27.89
CA SER A 580 -42.34 3.35 -28.64
C SER A 580 -42.17 3.50 -30.16
N ALA A 581 -42.25 4.73 -30.69
CA ALA A 581 -42.07 4.98 -32.11
C ALA A 581 -40.65 4.64 -32.61
N ALA A 582 -39.61 4.84 -31.80
CA ALA A 582 -38.25 4.48 -32.17
C ALA A 582 -38.01 2.97 -32.05
N GLU A 583 -38.68 2.32 -31.08
CA GLU A 583 -38.64 0.85 -30.92
C GLU A 583 -39.24 0.15 -32.13
N THR A 584 -40.45 0.53 -32.55
CA THR A 584 -41.11 -0.04 -33.74
C THR A 584 -40.27 0.16 -35.00
N LYS A 585 -39.63 1.33 -35.16
CA LYS A 585 -38.74 1.58 -36.30
C LYS A 585 -37.52 0.66 -36.31
N LEU A 586 -36.94 0.35 -35.14
CA LEU A 586 -35.82 -0.58 -35.03
C LEU A 586 -36.26 -2.01 -35.31
N GLU A 587 -37.44 -2.41 -34.81
CA GLU A 587 -38.04 -3.73 -35.05
C GLU A 587 -38.35 -3.96 -36.53
N ASN A 588 -38.84 -2.93 -37.23
CA ASN A 588 -39.10 -2.95 -38.67
C ASN A 588 -37.83 -2.86 -39.52
N GLY A 589 -36.66 -2.59 -38.92
CA GLY A 589 -35.41 -2.38 -39.65
C GLY A 589 -35.32 -1.04 -40.40
N GLU A 590 -36.19 -0.07 -40.09
CA GLU A 590 -36.15 1.28 -40.69
C GLU A 590 -34.96 2.11 -40.18
N ILE A 591 -34.46 1.80 -38.99
CA ILE A 591 -33.29 2.45 -38.38
C ILE A 591 -32.28 1.41 -37.89
N THR A 592 -31.00 1.79 -37.88
CA THR A 592 -29.91 0.97 -37.33
C THR A 592 -29.81 1.11 -35.81
N ALA A 593 -29.04 0.24 -35.16
CA ALA A 593 -28.81 0.35 -33.71
C ALA A 593 -28.13 1.68 -33.35
N ARG A 594 -27.23 2.20 -34.20
CA ARG A 594 -26.63 3.54 -34.06
C ARG A 594 -27.67 4.65 -34.06
N GLU A 595 -28.60 4.64 -35.01
CA GLU A 595 -29.66 5.66 -35.10
C GLU A 595 -30.65 5.54 -33.93
N PHE A 596 -30.95 4.32 -33.49
CA PHE A 596 -31.75 4.11 -32.28
C PHE A 596 -31.07 4.70 -31.03
N ILE A 597 -29.76 4.46 -30.83
CA ILE A 597 -28.99 5.06 -29.73
C ILE A 597 -28.98 6.59 -29.83
N ARG A 598 -28.86 7.14 -31.05
CA ARG A 598 -28.93 8.60 -31.29
C ARG A 598 -30.28 9.17 -30.85
N GLN A 599 -31.40 8.51 -31.20
CA GLN A 599 -32.74 8.96 -30.79
C GLN A 599 -32.96 8.85 -29.28
N LEU A 600 -32.48 7.77 -28.64
CA LEU A 600 -32.50 7.63 -27.18
C LEU A 600 -31.71 8.75 -26.49
N ALA A 601 -30.50 9.04 -26.97
CA ALA A 601 -29.64 10.08 -26.39
C ALA A 601 -30.17 11.50 -26.62
N LYS A 602 -30.86 11.77 -27.74
CA LYS A 602 -31.51 13.06 -28.02
C LYS A 602 -32.87 13.25 -27.34
N SER A 603 -33.38 12.22 -26.65
CA SER A 603 -34.69 12.29 -25.99
C SER A 603 -34.75 13.32 -24.85
N ASN A 604 -35.95 13.85 -24.61
CA ASN A 604 -36.19 14.78 -23.51
C ASN A 604 -35.94 14.12 -22.13
N THR A 605 -36.20 12.82 -22.01
CA THR A 605 -35.92 12.03 -20.80
C THR A 605 -34.42 11.96 -20.53
N PHE A 606 -33.60 11.71 -21.54
CA PHE A 606 -32.14 11.70 -21.37
C PHE A 606 -31.59 13.08 -21.02
N ARG A 607 -32.06 14.14 -21.69
CA ARG A 607 -31.65 15.53 -21.44
C ARG A 607 -31.99 15.97 -20.00
N SER A 608 -33.21 15.70 -19.54
CA SER A 608 -33.63 16.07 -18.18
C SER A 608 -32.87 15.33 -17.08
N LEU A 609 -32.38 14.12 -17.35
CA LEU A 609 -31.60 13.33 -16.39
C LEU A 609 -30.11 13.70 -16.36
N TYR A 610 -29.50 13.87 -17.54
CA TYR A 610 -28.03 13.88 -17.66
C TYR A 610 -27.44 15.17 -18.25
N TRP A 611 -28.26 16.12 -18.66
CA TRP A 611 -27.78 17.43 -19.15
C TRP A 611 -28.20 18.56 -18.23
N THR A 612 -29.51 18.76 -18.04
CA THR A 612 -30.07 19.90 -17.29
C THR A 612 -29.59 20.03 -15.83
N PRO A 613 -29.51 18.95 -15.02
CA PRO A 613 -29.17 19.08 -13.60
C PRO A 613 -27.66 19.07 -13.32
N LEU A 614 -26.81 18.85 -14.34
CA LEU A 614 -25.38 18.67 -14.18
C LEU A 614 -24.60 19.90 -14.64
N TYR A 615 -23.42 20.11 -14.03
CA TYR A 615 -22.42 21.00 -14.60
C TYR A 615 -22.04 20.53 -16.00
N VAL A 616 -21.88 21.46 -16.96
CA VAL A 616 -21.67 21.15 -18.38
C VAL A 616 -20.57 20.10 -18.59
N MET A 617 -19.43 20.23 -17.91
CA MET A 617 -18.35 19.25 -18.07
C MET A 617 -18.65 17.90 -17.43
N LYS A 618 -19.38 17.88 -16.31
CA LYS A 618 -19.85 16.63 -15.68
C LYS A 618 -20.84 15.91 -16.61
N ALA A 619 -21.71 16.66 -17.27
CA ALA A 619 -22.63 16.13 -18.29
C ALA A 619 -21.86 15.55 -19.48
N VAL A 620 -20.93 16.31 -20.06
CA VAL A 620 -20.09 15.87 -21.19
C VAL A 620 -19.34 14.59 -20.84
N GLU A 621 -18.65 14.53 -19.70
CA GLU A 621 -17.89 13.35 -19.26
C GLU A 621 -18.79 12.12 -19.09
N TYR A 622 -19.97 12.29 -18.49
CA TYR A 622 -20.92 11.19 -18.30
C TYR A 622 -21.53 10.70 -19.62
N ILE A 623 -21.94 11.61 -20.50
CA ILE A 623 -22.49 11.29 -21.82
C ILE A 623 -21.44 10.57 -22.68
N HIS A 624 -20.21 11.10 -22.69
CA HIS A 624 -19.08 10.50 -23.38
C HIS A 624 -18.87 9.04 -22.93
N ARG A 625 -18.90 8.79 -21.63
CA ARG A 625 -18.78 7.44 -21.08
C ARG A 625 -19.92 6.50 -21.49
N ARG A 626 -21.16 7.00 -21.59
CA ARG A 626 -22.32 6.19 -21.99
C ARG A 626 -22.32 5.84 -23.48
N LEU A 627 -21.92 6.79 -24.33
CA LEU A 627 -21.95 6.60 -25.79
C LEU A 627 -20.68 5.95 -26.34
N LEU A 628 -19.50 6.32 -25.83
CA LEU A 628 -18.22 5.75 -26.29
C LEU A 628 -17.68 4.61 -25.41
N GLY A 629 -18.30 4.36 -24.25
CA GLY A 629 -17.87 3.31 -23.34
C GLY A 629 -16.57 3.61 -22.58
N ARG A 630 -16.08 4.85 -22.61
CA ARG A 630 -14.86 5.26 -21.90
C ARG A 630 -14.95 6.69 -21.36
N PRO A 631 -14.23 7.04 -20.29
CA PRO A 631 -14.02 8.43 -19.91
C PRO A 631 -13.16 9.18 -20.95
N THR A 632 -13.11 10.50 -20.85
CA THR A 632 -12.23 11.31 -21.71
C THR A 632 -10.76 11.04 -21.40
N TYR A 633 -9.91 11.16 -22.42
CA TYR A 633 -8.47 10.97 -22.28
C TYR A 633 -7.78 12.15 -21.63
N GLY A 634 -8.27 13.37 -21.82
CA GLY A 634 -7.53 14.54 -21.37
C GLY A 634 -8.18 15.84 -21.76
N ARG A 635 -7.43 16.93 -21.56
CA ARG A 635 -7.96 18.28 -21.65
C ARG A 635 -8.30 18.70 -23.08
N GLN A 636 -7.55 18.27 -24.09
CA GLN A 636 -7.86 18.59 -25.50
C GLN A 636 -9.25 18.11 -25.91
N GLU A 637 -9.54 16.82 -25.72
CA GLU A 637 -10.84 16.19 -26.02
C GLU A 637 -11.97 16.82 -25.21
N THR A 638 -11.71 17.09 -23.94
CA THR A 638 -12.68 17.74 -23.05
C THR A 638 -13.04 19.15 -23.54
N ASN A 639 -12.05 19.91 -24.01
CA ASN A 639 -12.25 21.27 -24.52
C ASN A 639 -12.99 21.32 -25.85
N THR A 640 -12.72 20.38 -26.76
CA THR A 640 -13.42 20.34 -28.05
C THR A 640 -14.92 20.10 -27.84
N TYR A 641 -15.30 19.18 -26.95
CA TYR A 641 -16.69 18.95 -26.62
C TYR A 641 -17.33 20.11 -25.84
N PHE A 642 -16.56 20.80 -24.99
CA PHE A 642 -17.02 22.03 -24.35
C PHE A 642 -17.31 23.14 -25.37
N ASP A 643 -16.42 23.37 -26.34
CA ASP A 643 -16.61 24.38 -27.39
C ASP A 643 -17.84 24.08 -28.27
N ILE A 644 -18.06 22.80 -28.61
CA ILE A 644 -19.27 22.37 -29.33
C ILE A 644 -20.52 22.65 -28.49
N SER A 645 -20.47 22.29 -27.21
CA SER A 645 -21.58 22.52 -26.27
C SER A 645 -21.91 24.00 -26.12
N ALA A 646 -20.89 24.86 -26.01
CA ALA A 646 -21.04 26.30 -25.87
C ALA A 646 -21.59 26.97 -27.14
N LYS A 647 -21.17 26.51 -28.33
CA LYS A 647 -21.57 27.12 -29.61
C LYS A 647 -22.87 26.56 -30.20
N LYS A 648 -23.08 25.25 -30.11
CA LYS A 648 -24.14 24.51 -30.82
C LYS A 648 -25.12 23.78 -29.90
N GLY A 649 -24.82 23.69 -28.61
CA GLY A 649 -25.69 23.09 -27.60
C GLY A 649 -25.68 21.55 -27.57
N PHE A 650 -26.64 21.00 -26.83
CA PHE A 650 -26.72 19.57 -26.46
C PHE A 650 -26.84 18.61 -27.65
N TYR A 651 -27.72 18.89 -28.61
CA TYR A 651 -27.97 17.96 -29.73
C TYR A 651 -26.72 17.78 -30.61
N ALA A 652 -25.98 18.86 -30.85
CA ALA A 652 -24.74 18.83 -31.61
C ALA A 652 -23.61 18.06 -30.90
N LEU A 653 -23.60 18.04 -29.56
CA LEU A 653 -22.67 17.21 -28.79
C LEU A 653 -22.94 15.72 -29.04
N ILE A 654 -24.21 15.30 -29.00
CA ILE A 654 -24.59 13.90 -29.24
C ILE A 654 -24.19 13.48 -30.66
N ASP A 655 -24.47 14.33 -31.65
CA ASP A 655 -24.08 14.07 -33.04
C ASP A 655 -22.56 13.97 -33.18
N ALA A 656 -21.81 14.90 -32.60
CA ALA A 656 -20.34 14.89 -32.65
C ALA A 656 -19.73 13.61 -32.02
N ILE A 657 -20.36 13.04 -30.99
CA ILE A 657 -19.88 11.79 -30.37
C ILE A 657 -20.23 10.58 -31.23
N ILE A 658 -21.48 10.47 -31.71
CA ILE A 658 -21.96 9.32 -32.49
C ILE A 658 -21.38 9.31 -33.91
N ASP A 659 -21.03 10.48 -34.46
CA ASP A 659 -20.41 10.62 -35.78
C ASP A 659 -18.89 10.55 -35.74
N SER A 660 -18.31 10.35 -34.55
CA SER A 660 -16.87 10.19 -34.39
C SER A 660 -16.37 8.90 -35.07
N GLN A 661 -15.16 8.98 -35.62
CA GLN A 661 -14.48 7.81 -36.19
C GLN A 661 -14.33 6.68 -35.17
N GLU A 662 -14.08 7.01 -33.90
CA GLU A 662 -13.95 6.02 -32.84
C GLU A 662 -15.25 5.26 -32.58
N TYR A 663 -16.41 5.94 -32.62
CA TYR A 663 -17.71 5.27 -32.49
C TYR A 663 -17.92 4.26 -33.63
N ASN A 664 -17.65 4.69 -34.87
CA ASN A 664 -17.82 3.84 -36.05
C ASN A 664 -16.89 2.62 -36.02
N GLU A 665 -15.61 2.78 -35.65
CA GLU A 665 -14.65 1.67 -35.55
C GLU A 665 -14.97 0.72 -34.37
N ALA A 666 -15.51 1.23 -33.26
CA ALA A 666 -15.75 0.42 -32.06
C ALA A 666 -17.08 -0.33 -32.09
N PHE A 667 -18.14 0.29 -32.63
CA PHE A 667 -19.51 -0.23 -32.56
C PHE A 667 -20.16 -0.41 -33.94
N GLY A 668 -19.77 0.39 -34.93
CA GLY A 668 -20.41 0.41 -36.24
C GLY A 668 -21.89 0.81 -36.16
N GLU A 669 -22.71 0.21 -37.02
CA GLU A 669 -24.14 0.50 -37.10
C GLU A 669 -25.01 -0.47 -36.28
N ASP A 670 -24.46 -1.66 -35.98
CA ASP A 670 -25.21 -2.82 -35.48
C ASP A 670 -24.96 -3.15 -34.00
N THR A 671 -23.87 -2.64 -33.42
CA THR A 671 -23.45 -3.00 -32.06
C THR A 671 -23.92 -1.96 -31.06
N ILE A 672 -24.54 -2.40 -29.97
CA ILE A 672 -24.88 -1.50 -28.87
C ILE A 672 -23.60 -1.11 -28.13
N PRO A 673 -23.41 0.18 -27.80
CA PRO A 673 -22.27 0.61 -27.00
C PRO A 673 -22.15 -0.19 -25.70
N TYR A 674 -20.92 -0.44 -25.26
CA TYR A 674 -20.64 -1.14 -24.01
C TYR A 674 -19.46 -0.48 -23.29
N GLU A 675 -19.30 -0.71 -21.99
CA GLU A 675 -18.19 -0.13 -21.21
C GLU A 675 -16.85 -0.77 -21.64
N ARG A 676 -16.05 -0.02 -22.41
CA ARG A 676 -14.75 -0.41 -22.94
C ARG A 676 -13.59 -0.10 -22.00
N TYR A 677 -13.64 1.01 -21.26
CA TYR A 677 -12.54 1.42 -20.37
C TYR A 677 -13.03 1.86 -18.99
N LEU A 678 -12.19 1.62 -17.99
CA LEU A 678 -12.35 2.03 -16.60
C LEU A 678 -11.20 2.94 -16.19
N THR A 679 -11.45 3.80 -15.22
CA THR A 679 -10.38 4.49 -14.50
C THR A 679 -9.73 3.56 -13.48
N PRO A 680 -8.49 3.81 -13.04
CA PRO A 680 -7.86 3.05 -11.95
C PRO A 680 -8.71 3.01 -10.67
N ALA A 681 -9.37 4.12 -10.34
CA ALA A 681 -10.29 4.19 -9.21
C ALA A 681 -11.49 3.24 -9.40
N GLY A 682 -12.14 3.26 -10.56
CA GLY A 682 -13.26 2.38 -10.85
C GLY A 682 -12.89 0.89 -10.93
N ALA A 683 -11.72 0.56 -11.47
CA ALA A 683 -11.19 -0.80 -11.46
C ALA A 683 -10.96 -1.30 -10.02
N SER A 684 -10.32 -0.48 -9.17
CA SER A 684 -10.06 -0.83 -7.77
C SER A 684 -11.35 -1.07 -6.97
N LEU A 685 -12.39 -0.26 -7.20
CA LEU A 685 -13.72 -0.42 -6.56
C LEU A 685 -14.40 -1.74 -6.89
N ARG A 686 -14.03 -2.40 -7.99
CA ARG A 686 -14.60 -3.68 -8.44
C ARG A 686 -13.72 -4.87 -8.06
N MET A 687 -12.40 -4.73 -8.24
CA MET A 687 -11.45 -5.83 -8.10
C MET A 687 -10.91 -6.01 -6.68
N MET A 688 -10.74 -4.93 -5.91
CA MET A 688 -10.14 -4.98 -4.57
C MET A 688 -11.18 -5.21 -3.45
N ARG A 689 -12.27 -5.92 -3.76
CA ARG A 689 -13.26 -6.34 -2.77
C ARG A 689 -12.79 -7.64 -2.13
N VAL A 690 -13.10 -7.84 -0.84
CA VAL A 690 -12.66 -9.02 -0.08
C VAL A 690 -12.98 -10.34 -0.78
N GLY A 691 -14.13 -10.46 -1.47
CA GLY A 691 -14.49 -11.67 -2.23
C GLY A 691 -13.96 -11.75 -3.67
N ALA A 692 -13.39 -10.67 -4.21
CA ALA A 692 -12.85 -10.60 -5.57
C ALA A 692 -11.31 -10.62 -5.60
N ILE A 693 -10.67 -10.25 -4.48
CA ILE A 693 -9.27 -10.58 -4.20
C ILE A 693 -9.25 -12.09 -4.06
N ALA A 694 -8.99 -12.77 -5.17
CA ALA A 694 -8.71 -14.20 -5.11
C ALA A 694 -7.58 -14.40 -4.10
N ASP A 695 -7.64 -15.48 -3.32
CA ASP A 695 -6.59 -15.92 -2.41
C ASP A 695 -5.38 -16.44 -3.23
N ARG A 696 -4.91 -15.60 -4.15
CA ARG A 696 -3.80 -15.81 -5.07
C ARG A 696 -2.51 -15.52 -4.31
N GLY A 697 -2.26 -16.32 -3.28
CA GLY A 697 -0.93 -16.49 -2.70
C GLY A 697 -0.33 -15.30 -1.96
N ALA A 698 -1.07 -14.22 -1.67
CA ALA A 698 -0.57 -13.16 -0.79
C ALA A 698 -0.40 -13.64 0.66
N LYS A 699 -1.20 -14.63 1.07
CA LYS A 699 -0.76 -15.65 2.01
C LYS A 699 -0.39 -16.86 1.18
N SER A 700 0.89 -17.19 1.10
CA SER A 700 1.26 -18.59 0.99
C SER A 700 0.76 -19.26 2.27
N VAL A 701 -0.53 -19.64 2.29
CA VAL A 701 -0.87 -20.88 2.98
C VAL A 701 -0.07 -21.89 2.18
N ALA A 702 1.14 -22.20 2.65
CA ALA A 702 1.94 -23.28 2.11
C ALA A 702 0.95 -24.42 1.92
N ALA A 703 0.81 -24.91 0.69
CA ALA A 703 -0.09 -26.02 0.39
C ALA A 703 0.05 -27.02 1.53
N GLU A 704 -1.04 -27.33 2.24
CA GLU A 704 -0.99 -28.08 3.49
C GLU A 704 -0.20 -29.37 3.24
N SER A 705 1.09 -29.35 3.53
CA SER A 705 1.93 -30.52 3.35
C SER A 705 1.54 -31.45 4.47
N ALA A 706 1.33 -32.73 4.14
CA ALA A 706 1.02 -33.73 5.13
C ALA A 706 2.07 -33.61 6.25
N PRO A 707 1.65 -33.49 7.53
CA PRO A 707 2.60 -33.31 8.59
C PRO A 707 3.54 -34.53 8.62
N ARG A 708 4.83 -34.31 8.88
CA ARG A 708 5.90 -35.31 8.74
C ARG A 708 5.61 -36.64 9.46
N PHE A 709 4.82 -36.64 10.53
CA PHE A 709 4.42 -37.86 11.23
C PHE A 709 3.47 -38.74 10.39
N VAL A 710 2.67 -38.13 9.52
CA VAL A 710 1.82 -38.84 8.54
C VAL A 710 2.72 -39.44 7.46
N GLU A 711 3.67 -38.68 6.92
CA GLU A 711 4.61 -39.19 5.90
C GLU A 711 5.42 -40.40 6.40
N LEU A 712 5.87 -40.37 7.66
CA LEU A 712 6.61 -41.46 8.28
C LEU A 712 5.72 -42.68 8.62
N GLY A 713 4.42 -42.48 8.79
CA GLY A 713 3.46 -43.53 9.13
C GLY A 713 2.73 -44.14 7.94
N THR A 714 2.73 -43.45 6.79
CA THR A 714 2.08 -43.94 5.57
C THR A 714 2.94 -44.98 4.87
N VAL A 715 2.33 -46.13 4.58
CA VAL A 715 2.94 -47.15 3.74
C VAL A 715 3.03 -46.61 2.32
N THR A 716 4.24 -46.51 1.78
CA THR A 716 4.53 -45.97 0.44
C THR A 716 4.31 -46.98 -0.69
N GLU A 717 4.29 -48.27 -0.37
CA GLU A 717 4.16 -49.36 -1.32
C GLU A 717 2.69 -49.73 -1.58
N MET A 718 2.34 -49.93 -2.85
CA MET A 718 1.05 -50.51 -3.22
C MET A 718 1.05 -52.00 -2.84
N ARG A 719 0.29 -52.35 -1.80
CA ARG A 719 0.15 -53.74 -1.35
C ARG A 719 -0.93 -54.45 -2.15
N THR A 720 -0.54 -55.47 -2.89
CA THR A 720 -1.47 -56.37 -3.57
C THR A 720 -2.05 -57.37 -2.57
N VAL A 721 -3.22 -57.95 -2.90
CA VAL A 721 -3.88 -58.94 -2.03
C VAL A 721 -2.96 -60.11 -1.62
N PRO A 722 -2.12 -60.69 -2.50
CA PRO A 722 -1.17 -61.73 -2.10
C PRO A 722 -0.12 -61.29 -1.07
N ASP A 723 0.38 -60.04 -1.14
CA ASP A 723 1.34 -59.52 -0.16
C ASP A 723 0.67 -59.31 1.21
N VAL A 724 -0.60 -58.86 1.19
CA VAL A 724 -1.40 -58.77 2.42
C VAL A 724 -1.62 -60.15 3.04
N GLU A 725 -1.99 -61.17 2.25
CA GLU A 725 -2.19 -62.54 2.72
C GLU A 725 -0.89 -63.17 3.26
N PHE A 726 0.25 -62.95 2.59
CA PHE A 726 1.55 -63.41 3.06
C PHE A 726 1.88 -62.84 4.45
N ARG A 727 1.69 -61.54 4.64
CA ARG A 727 1.93 -60.87 5.93
C ARG A 727 0.94 -61.29 7.02
N ILE A 728 -0.30 -61.65 6.66
CA ILE A 728 -1.27 -62.22 7.61
C ILE A 728 -0.84 -63.61 8.09
N ASN A 729 -0.26 -64.42 7.19
CA ASN A 729 0.11 -65.81 7.45
C ASN A 729 1.50 -66.01 8.07
N GLN A 730 2.23 -64.93 8.36
CA GLN A 730 3.56 -65.00 8.97
C GLN A 730 3.52 -65.52 10.42
N GLY A 731 4.52 -66.31 10.81
CA GLY A 731 4.70 -66.81 12.17
C GLY A 731 4.21 -68.25 12.39
N VAL A 732 4.12 -68.66 13.67
CA VAL A 732 3.59 -69.98 14.06
C VAL A 732 2.08 -69.99 13.85
N SER A 733 1.53 -71.13 13.42
CA SER A 733 0.09 -71.26 13.14
C SER A 733 -0.78 -70.86 14.35
N LYS A 734 -1.86 -70.11 14.09
CA LYS A 734 -2.89 -69.75 15.10
C LYS A 734 -3.49 -70.95 15.84
N LYS A 735 -3.35 -72.18 15.31
CA LYS A 735 -3.74 -73.43 15.99
C LYS A 735 -3.17 -73.56 17.40
N ARG A 736 -1.96 -73.00 17.66
CA ARG A 736 -1.36 -72.98 19.00
C ARG A 736 -2.24 -72.24 20.02
N GLU A 737 -2.81 -71.10 19.64
CA GLU A 737 -3.70 -70.30 20.49
C GLU A 737 -5.09 -70.95 20.60
N GLN A 738 -5.51 -71.68 19.57
CA GLN A 738 -6.85 -72.29 19.46
C GLN A 738 -6.97 -73.70 20.08
N THR A 739 -5.89 -74.29 20.60
CA THR A 739 -5.92 -75.67 21.12
C THR A 739 -6.59 -75.72 22.50
N LYS A 740 -7.67 -76.49 22.63
CA LYS A 740 -8.40 -76.69 23.90
C LYS A 740 -7.81 -77.85 24.71
N ILE A 741 -7.51 -77.61 25.99
CA ILE A 741 -7.00 -78.61 26.92
C ILE A 741 -8.16 -79.19 27.74
N PHE A 742 -8.23 -80.53 27.84
CA PHE A 742 -9.25 -81.23 28.63
C PHE A 742 -8.63 -81.76 29.92
N LYS A 743 -9.13 -81.30 31.07
CA LYS A 743 -8.67 -81.69 32.40
C LYS A 743 -9.85 -82.10 33.27
N LEU A 744 -9.70 -83.19 34.02
CA LEU A 744 -10.68 -83.64 35.00
C LEU A 744 -10.48 -82.85 36.31
N THR A 745 -11.37 -81.92 36.62
CA THR A 745 -11.30 -81.11 37.85
C THR A 745 -12.20 -81.64 38.97
N GLY A 746 -13.18 -82.49 38.65
CA GLY A 746 -14.11 -83.09 39.61
C GLY A 746 -15.04 -84.12 38.94
N LEU A 747 -15.69 -84.96 39.75
CA LEU A 747 -16.54 -86.08 39.29
C LEU A 747 -18.04 -85.75 39.26
N GLU A 748 -18.43 -84.55 39.69
CA GLU A 748 -19.83 -84.13 39.80
C GLU A 748 -20.49 -83.91 38.43
N ASP A 749 -19.72 -83.41 37.46
CA ASP A 749 -20.20 -83.09 36.12
C ASP A 749 -20.00 -84.26 35.15
N LYS A 750 -21.02 -85.11 35.05
CA LYS A 750 -21.06 -86.27 34.14
C LYS A 750 -21.00 -85.87 32.66
N ALA A 751 -21.44 -84.66 32.30
CA ALA A 751 -21.39 -84.20 30.90
C ALA A 751 -19.96 -83.83 30.49
N ASN A 752 -19.23 -83.11 31.35
CA ASN A 752 -17.82 -82.83 31.13
C ASN A 752 -16.96 -84.10 31.16
N LEU A 753 -17.28 -85.07 32.02
CA LEU A 753 -16.61 -86.36 32.03
C LEU A 753 -16.80 -87.10 30.69
N LYS A 754 -18.02 -87.09 30.14
CA LYS A 754 -18.30 -87.67 28.81
C LYS A 754 -17.55 -86.94 27.66
N LEU A 755 -17.38 -85.62 27.78
CA LEU A 755 -16.58 -84.85 26.82
C LEU A 755 -15.08 -85.17 26.93
N LEU A 756 -14.58 -85.36 28.16
CA LEU A 756 -13.19 -85.73 28.44
C LEU A 756 -12.89 -87.15 27.96
N THR A 757 -13.77 -88.12 28.21
CA THR A 757 -13.61 -89.49 27.67
C THR A 757 -13.62 -89.48 26.14
N GLY A 758 -14.53 -88.72 25.53
CA GLY A 758 -14.53 -88.49 24.08
C GLY A 758 -13.25 -87.84 23.57
N ALA A 759 -12.69 -86.87 24.30
CA ALA A 759 -11.42 -86.24 23.95
C ALA A 759 -10.24 -87.20 24.08
N ALA A 760 -10.21 -88.05 25.12
CA ALA A 760 -9.20 -89.09 25.31
C ALA A 760 -9.24 -90.12 24.17
N TYR A 761 -10.45 -90.53 23.74
CA TYR A 761 -10.62 -91.39 22.57
C TYR A 761 -10.06 -90.74 21.30
N ARG A 762 -10.41 -89.48 21.03
CA ARG A 762 -9.89 -88.75 19.87
C ARG A 762 -8.38 -88.53 19.91
N GLN A 763 -7.79 -88.36 21.09
CA GLN A 763 -6.35 -88.19 21.22
C GLN A 763 -5.58 -89.50 20.97
N ILE A 764 -6.02 -90.60 21.58
CA ILE A 764 -5.32 -91.88 21.54
C ILE A 764 -5.57 -92.61 20.21
N PHE A 765 -6.80 -92.56 19.70
CA PHE A 765 -7.19 -93.28 18.48
C PHE A 765 -7.26 -92.38 17.24
N GLU A 766 -6.92 -91.09 17.37
CA GLU A 766 -7.00 -90.02 16.36
C GLU A 766 -8.42 -89.67 15.87
N ARG A 767 -9.45 -90.38 16.34
CA ARG A 767 -10.85 -90.25 15.93
C ARG A 767 -11.79 -90.80 16.99
N ASP A 768 -13.08 -90.51 16.85
CA ASP A 768 -14.09 -91.11 17.71
C ASP A 768 -14.20 -92.62 17.45
N VAL A 769 -14.39 -93.36 18.54
CA VAL A 769 -14.25 -94.82 18.57
C VAL A 769 -15.57 -95.55 18.27
N ALA A 770 -16.72 -94.89 18.51
CA ALA A 770 -18.06 -95.47 18.34
C ALA A 770 -18.32 -96.15 16.98
N PRO A 771 -17.83 -95.64 15.83
CA PRO A 771 -18.13 -96.27 14.53
C PRO A 771 -17.40 -97.58 14.23
N TYR A 772 -16.37 -97.96 15.02
CA TYR A 772 -15.44 -99.05 14.66
C TYR A 772 -15.32 -100.15 15.73
N ILE A 773 -16.10 -100.04 16.80
CA ILE A 773 -16.20 -101.02 17.87
C ILE A 773 -17.48 -101.83 17.70
N VAL A 774 -17.37 -103.17 17.75
CA VAL A 774 -18.52 -104.11 17.65
C VAL A 774 -19.04 -104.54 19.03
N LYS A 775 -18.23 -104.44 20.09
CA LYS A 775 -18.56 -104.76 21.49
C LYS A 775 -18.21 -103.58 22.37
N ASN A 776 -19.01 -103.21 23.37
CA ASN A 776 -18.69 -102.16 24.34
C ASN A 776 -17.42 -102.48 25.19
N GLU A 777 -16.22 -102.39 24.59
CA GLU A 777 -14.93 -102.81 25.17
C GLU A 777 -14.46 -101.87 26.29
N PHE A 778 -14.83 -100.59 26.22
CA PHE A 778 -14.35 -99.55 27.14
C PHE A 778 -15.37 -99.08 28.17
N THR A 779 -16.59 -99.62 28.17
CA THR A 779 -17.62 -99.23 29.15
C THR A 779 -17.19 -99.48 30.59
N VAL A 780 -16.41 -100.55 30.83
CA VAL A 780 -15.83 -100.84 32.15
C VAL A 780 -14.81 -99.78 32.57
N LEU A 781 -14.04 -99.24 31.63
CA LEU A 781 -13.07 -98.17 31.92
C LEU A 781 -13.78 -96.84 32.13
N GLU A 782 -14.83 -96.56 31.36
CA GLU A 782 -15.67 -95.37 31.53
C GLU A 782 -16.36 -95.36 32.90
N THR A 783 -16.90 -96.50 33.34
CA THR A 783 -17.54 -96.58 34.66
C THR A 783 -16.51 -96.45 35.78
N LYS A 784 -15.33 -97.08 35.66
CA LYS A 784 -14.23 -96.90 36.62
C LYS A 784 -13.78 -95.45 36.72
N LEU A 785 -13.62 -94.76 35.59
CA LEU A 785 -13.27 -93.34 35.58
C LEU A 785 -14.41 -92.48 36.16
N SER A 786 -15.67 -92.81 35.86
CA SER A 786 -16.84 -92.12 36.40
C SER A 786 -17.00 -92.28 37.91
N ASN A 787 -16.55 -93.41 38.47
CA ASN A 787 -16.59 -93.68 39.91
C ASN A 787 -15.36 -93.11 40.65
N GLY A 788 -14.33 -92.66 39.91
CA GLY A 788 -13.06 -92.24 40.50
C GLY A 788 -12.14 -93.40 40.90
N ASP A 789 -12.42 -94.63 40.43
CA ASP A 789 -11.61 -95.83 40.71
C ASP A 789 -10.26 -95.78 39.98
N ILE A 790 -10.18 -95.00 38.90
CA ILE A 790 -8.96 -94.79 38.10
C ILE A 790 -8.79 -93.30 37.76
N THR A 791 -7.55 -92.86 37.61
CA THR A 791 -7.21 -91.49 37.14
C THR A 791 -7.32 -91.38 35.61
N VAL A 792 -7.27 -90.15 35.06
CA VAL A 792 -7.24 -89.95 33.60
C VAL A 792 -5.98 -90.57 33.00
N LYS A 793 -4.86 -90.52 33.72
CA LYS A 793 -3.61 -91.19 33.34
C LYS A 793 -3.77 -92.71 33.23
N GLU A 794 -4.34 -93.34 34.25
CA GLU A 794 -4.61 -94.80 34.24
C GLU A 794 -5.64 -95.18 33.18
N PHE A 795 -6.63 -94.32 32.94
CA PHE A 795 -7.58 -94.47 31.84
C PHE A 795 -6.87 -94.44 30.47
N ILE A 796 -5.96 -93.49 30.25
CA ILE A 796 -5.16 -93.39 29.02
C ILE A 796 -4.25 -94.62 28.85
N GLU A 797 -3.61 -95.08 29.93
CA GLU A 797 -2.80 -96.30 29.91
C GLU A 797 -3.64 -97.54 29.55
N ALA A 798 -4.84 -97.66 30.14
CA ALA A 798 -5.76 -98.75 29.83
C ALA A 798 -6.24 -98.71 28.38
N LEU A 799 -6.45 -97.52 27.80
CA LEU A 799 -6.79 -97.37 26.39
C LEU A 799 -5.61 -97.74 25.47
N GLY A 800 -4.37 -97.35 25.82
CA GLY A 800 -3.17 -97.70 25.06
C GLY A 800 -2.79 -99.18 25.09
N THR A 801 -3.21 -99.90 26.13
CA THR A 801 -2.97 -101.35 26.28
C THR A 801 -4.12 -102.22 25.76
N SER A 802 -5.14 -101.59 25.18
CA SER A 802 -6.30 -102.29 24.62
C SER A 802 -5.98 -103.10 23.37
N SER A 803 -6.80 -104.14 23.11
CA SER A 803 -6.78 -104.90 21.85
C SER A 803 -7.01 -103.99 20.63
N LEU A 804 -7.80 -102.93 20.79
CA LEU A 804 -8.08 -101.99 19.71
C LEU A 804 -6.85 -101.15 19.34
N TYR A 805 -6.13 -100.63 20.34
CA TYR A 805 -4.90 -99.87 20.09
C TYR A 805 -3.84 -100.75 19.43
N LEU A 806 -3.73 -102.01 19.87
CA LEU A 806 -2.86 -103.01 19.28
C LEU A 806 -3.19 -103.23 17.79
N ARG A 807 -4.47 -103.38 17.43
CA ARG A 807 -4.90 -103.60 16.04
C ARG A 807 -4.66 -102.40 15.13
N GLU A 808 -4.90 -101.18 15.63
CA GLU A 808 -4.83 -99.97 14.79
C GLU A 808 -3.42 -99.40 14.67
N PHE A 809 -2.65 -99.36 15.75
CA PHE A 809 -1.38 -98.61 15.81
C PHE A 809 -0.14 -99.46 16.06
N TYR A 810 -0.29 -100.74 16.40
CA TYR A 810 0.84 -101.66 16.60
C TYR A 810 1.00 -102.68 15.46
N THR A 811 -0.02 -103.50 15.18
CA THR A 811 0.09 -104.57 14.17
C THR A 811 0.38 -104.13 12.73
N PRO A 812 -0.11 -102.98 12.22
CA PRO A 812 0.10 -102.62 10.81
C PRO A 812 1.41 -101.85 10.56
N TYR A 813 2.19 -101.54 11.60
CA TYR A 813 3.31 -100.59 11.53
C TYR A 813 4.61 -101.16 12.13
N PRO A 814 5.79 -100.79 11.60
CA PRO A 814 7.07 -101.18 12.20
C PRO A 814 7.29 -100.46 13.52
N ASN A 815 8.13 -101.02 14.40
CA ASN A 815 8.42 -100.46 15.73
C ASN A 815 8.81 -98.97 15.70
N THR A 816 9.56 -98.51 14.70
CA THR A 816 9.92 -97.08 14.55
C THR A 816 8.70 -96.18 14.35
N LYS A 817 7.75 -96.62 13.54
CA LYS A 817 6.47 -95.93 13.32
C LYS A 817 5.58 -95.99 14.57
N VAL A 818 5.57 -97.13 15.27
CA VAL A 818 4.89 -97.30 16.56
C VAL A 818 5.44 -96.32 17.60
N ILE A 819 6.76 -96.08 17.60
CA ILE A 819 7.39 -95.13 18.52
C ILE A 819 6.93 -93.69 18.25
N GLU A 820 6.97 -93.21 16.99
CA GLU A 820 6.53 -91.84 16.69
C GLU A 820 5.02 -91.64 16.92
N LEU A 821 4.20 -92.65 16.66
CA LEU A 821 2.77 -92.63 16.97
C LEU A 821 2.55 -92.66 18.48
N GLY A 822 3.28 -93.49 19.22
CA GLY A 822 3.23 -93.53 20.68
C GLY A 822 3.60 -92.18 21.31
N THR A 823 4.69 -91.55 20.88
CA THR A 823 5.04 -90.21 21.39
C THR A 823 4.02 -89.15 20.96
N LYS A 824 3.38 -89.29 19.78
CA LYS A 824 2.29 -88.40 19.33
C LYS A 824 1.06 -88.54 20.21
N HIS A 825 0.58 -89.75 20.46
CA HIS A 825 -0.65 -90.00 21.24
C HIS A 825 -0.48 -89.68 22.72
N PHE A 826 0.62 -90.13 23.33
CA PHE A 826 0.79 -90.07 24.78
C PHE A 826 1.60 -88.86 25.25
N LEU A 827 2.55 -88.36 24.44
CA LEU A 827 3.39 -87.21 24.79
C LEU A 827 3.08 -85.95 23.98
N GLY A 828 2.19 -86.01 22.99
CA GLY A 828 1.80 -84.85 22.21
C GLY A 828 2.91 -84.29 21.30
N ARG A 829 3.94 -85.09 20.97
CA ARG A 829 5.14 -84.66 20.24
C ARG A 829 5.79 -85.78 19.41
N ALA A 830 6.72 -85.42 18.54
CA ALA A 830 7.64 -86.36 17.91
C ALA A 830 8.71 -86.88 18.91
N PRO A 831 9.43 -87.98 18.58
CA PRO A 831 10.63 -88.39 19.31
C PRO A 831 11.70 -87.28 19.29
N LEU A 832 12.37 -87.06 20.42
CA LEU A 832 13.32 -85.95 20.61
C LEU A 832 14.65 -86.20 19.87
N ASP A 833 15.21 -87.39 20.04
CA ASP A 833 16.53 -87.76 19.57
C ASP A 833 16.65 -89.27 19.28
N GLN A 834 17.83 -89.67 18.79
CA GLN A 834 18.12 -91.08 18.48
C GLN A 834 18.18 -91.95 19.74
N ALA A 835 18.54 -91.37 20.89
CA ALA A 835 18.62 -92.11 22.15
C ALA A 835 17.22 -92.56 22.62
N GLU A 836 16.23 -91.68 22.49
CA GLU A 836 14.83 -91.97 22.78
C GLU A 836 14.27 -93.07 21.86
N ILE A 837 14.54 -92.99 20.55
CA ILE A 837 14.13 -94.03 19.59
C ILE A 837 14.76 -95.39 19.96
N ARG A 838 16.07 -95.41 20.29
CA ARG A 838 16.76 -96.63 20.70
C ARG A 838 16.19 -97.21 22.00
N LYS A 839 15.93 -96.37 22.99
CA LYS A 839 15.35 -96.76 24.28
C LYS A 839 14.00 -97.44 24.07
N TYR A 840 13.09 -96.81 23.32
CA TYR A 840 11.76 -97.37 23.10
C TYR A 840 11.75 -98.58 22.17
N ASN A 841 12.65 -98.65 21.19
CA ASN A 841 12.78 -99.83 20.34
C ASN A 841 13.23 -101.05 21.17
N GLN A 842 14.16 -100.86 22.12
CA GLN A 842 14.56 -101.91 23.06
C GLN A 842 13.41 -102.36 23.97
N ILE A 843 12.59 -101.43 24.46
CA ILE A 843 11.42 -101.75 25.30
C ILE A 843 10.38 -102.52 24.48
N LEU A 844 10.07 -102.08 23.26
CA LEU A 844 9.15 -102.78 22.37
C LEU A 844 9.62 -104.20 22.03
N ALA A 845 10.93 -104.38 21.83
CA ALA A 845 11.51 -105.70 21.53
C ALA A 845 11.50 -106.66 22.73
N THR A 846 11.60 -106.16 23.97
CA THR A 846 11.74 -107.01 25.17
C THR A 846 10.44 -107.19 25.96
N GLN A 847 9.61 -106.16 26.05
CA GLN A 847 8.42 -106.12 26.90
C GLN A 847 7.11 -105.96 26.10
N GLY A 848 7.19 -105.80 24.78
CA GLY A 848 6.05 -105.58 23.90
C GLY A 848 5.34 -104.24 24.11
N LEU A 849 4.13 -104.11 23.55
CA LEU A 849 3.35 -102.87 23.55
C LEU A 849 3.00 -102.39 24.97
N LYS A 850 2.64 -103.31 25.87
CA LYS A 850 2.24 -102.96 27.24
C LYS A 850 3.39 -102.31 28.04
N GLY A 851 4.60 -102.85 27.92
CA GLY A 851 5.80 -102.24 28.52
C GLY A 851 6.12 -100.87 27.92
N PHE A 852 5.94 -100.71 26.61
CA PHE A 852 6.15 -99.44 25.93
C PHE A 852 5.19 -98.34 26.37
N ILE A 853 3.88 -98.60 26.42
CA ILE A 853 2.90 -97.60 26.87
C ILE A 853 3.13 -97.20 28.32
N ASN A 854 3.37 -98.17 29.22
CA ASN A 854 3.70 -97.87 30.60
C ASN A 854 4.96 -97.00 30.69
N SER A 855 6.00 -97.29 29.88
CA SER A 855 7.21 -96.46 29.84
C SER A 855 6.98 -95.01 29.37
N LEU A 856 5.99 -94.75 28.49
CA LEU A 856 5.64 -93.39 28.07
C LEU A 856 4.88 -92.63 29.16
N VAL A 857 3.89 -93.28 29.78
CA VAL A 857 2.99 -92.66 30.76
C VAL A 857 3.66 -92.49 32.14
N SER A 858 4.64 -93.32 32.48
CA SER A 858 5.42 -93.22 33.72
C SER A 858 6.59 -92.23 33.66
N THR A 859 6.84 -91.59 32.52
CA THR A 859 7.96 -90.64 32.37
C THR A 859 7.68 -89.32 33.10
N VAL A 860 8.72 -88.70 33.67
CA VAL A 860 8.64 -87.38 34.35
C VAL A 860 8.02 -86.30 33.46
N GLU A 861 8.31 -86.35 32.17
CA GLU A 861 7.71 -85.45 31.17
C GLU A 861 6.19 -85.54 31.10
N TYR A 862 5.63 -86.75 31.13
CA TYR A 862 4.18 -86.94 31.12
C TYR A 862 3.56 -86.33 32.38
N GLY A 863 4.18 -86.59 33.54
CA GLY A 863 3.77 -86.00 34.81
C GLY A 863 3.82 -84.47 34.83
N GLN A 864 4.87 -83.85 34.25
CA GLN A 864 5.00 -82.39 34.18
C GLN A 864 4.03 -81.75 33.16
N ALA A 865 3.79 -82.41 32.02
CA ALA A 865 2.98 -81.84 30.94
C ALA A 865 1.48 -82.05 31.13
N PHE A 866 1.07 -83.19 31.68
CA PHE A 866 -0.33 -83.59 31.77
C PHE A 866 -0.78 -83.93 33.20
N GLY A 867 0.13 -84.37 34.07
CA GLY A 867 -0.22 -84.84 35.41
C GLY A 867 -1.07 -86.11 35.36
N GLU A 868 -1.98 -86.29 36.33
CA GLU A 868 -2.86 -87.46 36.39
C GLU A 868 -4.28 -87.20 35.85
N ASP A 869 -4.59 -85.93 35.55
CA ASP A 869 -5.95 -85.45 35.28
C ASP A 869 -6.16 -84.89 33.87
N THR A 870 -5.09 -84.68 33.10
CA THR A 870 -5.18 -83.99 31.79
C THR A 870 -5.03 -84.96 30.64
N VAL A 871 -5.89 -84.82 29.63
CA VAL A 871 -5.76 -85.57 28.38
C VAL A 871 -4.59 -84.99 27.56
N PRO A 872 -3.68 -85.83 27.02
CA PRO A 872 -2.62 -85.39 26.14
C PRO A 872 -3.15 -84.56 24.98
N TYR A 873 -2.39 -83.56 24.56
CA TYR A 873 -2.75 -82.66 23.47
C TYR A 873 -1.52 -82.33 22.62
N ASN A 874 -1.71 -81.79 21.41
CA ASN A 874 -0.62 -81.40 20.51
C ASN A 874 0.23 -80.28 21.14
N ARG A 875 1.52 -80.54 21.38
CA ARG A 875 2.44 -79.56 21.98
C ARG A 875 3.38 -78.97 20.93
N TYR A 876 3.52 -77.65 20.96
CA TYR A 876 4.41 -76.89 20.08
C TYR A 876 5.76 -76.63 20.78
N LEU A 877 6.58 -77.66 20.91
CA LEU A 877 7.89 -77.57 21.57
C LEU A 877 8.90 -76.80 20.71
N THR A 878 9.59 -75.82 21.32
CA THR A 878 10.60 -74.99 20.66
C THR A 878 12.02 -75.55 20.80
N LEU A 879 12.28 -76.32 21.85
CA LEU A 879 13.52 -77.05 22.11
C LEU A 879 13.15 -78.54 22.29
N PRO A 880 13.84 -79.52 21.67
CA PRO A 880 15.02 -79.49 20.78
C PRO A 880 14.78 -79.08 19.31
N ALA A 881 15.85 -78.80 18.56
CA ALA A 881 15.84 -78.12 17.24
C ALA A 881 14.97 -78.76 16.14
N ALA A 882 14.88 -80.09 16.08
CA ALA A 882 14.09 -80.79 15.06
C ALA A 882 12.64 -81.10 15.50
N ASN A 883 12.30 -80.82 16.77
CA ASN A 883 11.05 -81.31 17.33
C ASN A 883 9.83 -80.55 16.81
N PHE A 884 9.90 -79.22 16.68
CA PHE A 884 8.81 -78.41 16.10
C PHE A 884 8.41 -78.87 14.68
N PRO A 885 9.31 -78.90 13.68
CA PRO A 885 8.93 -79.30 12.32
C PRO A 885 8.48 -80.75 12.24
N ASN A 886 9.08 -81.67 13.00
CA ASN A 886 8.68 -83.09 13.00
C ASN A 886 7.29 -83.28 13.61
N THR A 887 7.01 -82.59 14.72
CA THR A 887 5.68 -82.63 15.35
C THR A 887 4.62 -82.01 14.44
N GLN A 888 4.92 -80.91 13.75
CA GLN A 888 3.99 -80.35 12.76
C GLN A 888 3.74 -81.30 11.58
N LYS A 889 4.75 -82.01 11.10
CA LYS A 889 4.55 -83.06 10.08
C LYS A 889 3.65 -84.19 10.59
N LEU A 890 3.84 -84.64 11.82
CA LEU A 890 3.02 -85.71 12.43
C LEU A 890 1.55 -85.31 12.66
N TYR A 891 1.28 -84.07 13.04
CA TYR A 891 -0.08 -83.59 13.29
C TYR A 891 -0.80 -83.07 12.06
N ASN A 892 -0.05 -82.65 11.02
CA ASN A 892 -0.65 -82.27 9.73
C ASN A 892 -0.85 -83.48 8.81
N THR A 893 -0.29 -84.65 9.13
CA THR A 893 -0.58 -85.91 8.43
C THR A 893 -1.84 -86.55 9.02
N LEU A 894 -2.81 -86.85 8.15
CA LEU A 894 -4.07 -87.48 8.55
C LEU A 894 -3.86 -88.97 8.81
N THR A 895 -4.75 -89.56 9.63
CA THR A 895 -4.75 -91.00 9.94
C THR A 895 -4.80 -91.82 8.66
N LYS A 896 -3.83 -92.74 8.50
CA LYS A 896 -3.67 -93.60 7.31
C LYS A 896 -3.46 -92.84 5.97
N GLN A 897 -3.06 -91.56 6.00
CA GLN A 897 -2.75 -90.79 4.78
C GLN A 897 -1.62 -91.48 3.98
N ASN A 898 -0.47 -91.70 4.61
CA ASN A 898 0.68 -92.42 4.05
C ASN A 898 1.26 -93.40 5.10
N LYS A 899 1.98 -94.44 4.66
CA LYS A 899 2.66 -95.42 5.55
C LYS A 899 4.09 -95.02 5.93
N ASP A 900 4.61 -93.93 5.39
CA ASP A 900 5.99 -93.48 5.60
C ASP A 900 6.25 -93.09 7.05
N VAL A 901 7.46 -93.36 7.54
CA VAL A 901 7.90 -92.96 8.89
C VAL A 901 8.41 -91.52 8.81
N VAL A 902 7.87 -90.61 9.64
CA VAL A 902 8.27 -89.20 9.64
C VAL A 902 9.65 -89.02 10.26
N VAL A 903 9.95 -89.80 11.31
CA VAL A 903 11.24 -89.81 12.01
C VAL A 903 11.78 -91.24 12.03
N PRO A 904 12.43 -91.73 10.95
CA PRO A 904 12.99 -93.09 10.92
C PRO A 904 14.20 -93.24 11.85
N SER A 905 15.11 -92.25 11.80
CA SER A 905 16.27 -92.10 12.67
C SER A 905 16.81 -90.67 12.51
N PHE A 906 17.57 -90.19 13.48
CA PHE A 906 18.36 -88.98 13.31
C PHE A 906 19.69 -89.31 12.62
N GLU A 907 20.18 -88.39 11.79
CA GLU A 907 21.50 -88.53 11.17
C GLU A 907 22.59 -88.67 12.25
N PRO A 908 23.59 -89.56 12.06
CA PRO A 908 24.63 -89.77 13.05
C PRO A 908 25.48 -88.50 13.22
N VAL A 909 25.43 -87.91 14.40
CA VAL A 909 26.31 -86.80 14.76
C VAL A 909 27.72 -87.34 14.97
N LYS A 910 28.69 -86.89 14.17
CA LYS A 910 30.12 -87.18 14.40
C LYS A 910 30.49 -86.72 15.81
N SER A 911 30.99 -87.62 16.66
CA SER A 911 31.44 -87.28 18.00
C SER A 911 32.53 -86.20 17.93
N ARG A 912 32.30 -85.04 18.56
CA ARG A 912 33.32 -83.98 18.75
C ARG A 912 34.35 -84.36 19.83
N PHE A 913 34.73 -85.63 19.88
CA PHE A 913 35.91 -86.11 20.59
C PHE A 913 36.83 -86.75 19.55
N ASN A 914 37.67 -85.90 18.98
CA ASN A 914 38.92 -86.28 18.37
C ASN A 914 39.98 -85.41 19.07
N GLY A 915 40.87 -86.06 19.81
CA GLY A 915 41.93 -85.41 20.57
C GLY A 915 42.96 -84.82 19.63
N SER A 916 42.77 -83.57 19.21
CA SER A 916 43.81 -82.70 18.66
C SER A 916 43.24 -81.31 18.40
N SER A 917 43.98 -80.29 18.85
CA SER A 917 43.86 -78.85 18.59
C SER A 917 42.71 -78.08 19.27
N MET A 918 43.05 -77.52 20.43
CA MET A 918 42.52 -76.26 20.94
C MET A 918 43.01 -75.09 20.06
N SER A 919 42.10 -74.18 19.67
CA SER A 919 42.28 -72.72 19.83
C SER A 919 40.97 -71.99 19.50
N ALA A 920 40.56 -71.12 20.42
CA ALA A 920 39.43 -70.20 20.31
C ALA A 920 39.96 -68.78 19.91
N PRO A 921 39.23 -67.67 20.15
CA PRO A 921 38.16 -67.10 19.33
C PRO A 921 38.40 -65.60 19.03
N ALA A 922 37.49 -64.89 18.33
CA ALA A 922 37.41 -63.42 18.46
C ALA A 922 35.98 -62.84 18.27
N PRO A 923 35.62 -61.74 18.98
CA PRO A 923 34.23 -61.31 19.22
C PRO A 923 33.89 -59.82 18.92
N ALA A 924 32.59 -59.48 19.08
CA ALA A 924 31.97 -58.28 19.72
C ALA A 924 31.88 -56.86 19.09
N SER A 925 30.79 -56.22 19.54
CA SER A 925 30.00 -54.99 19.26
C SER A 925 30.37 -53.64 19.93
N GLN A 926 29.81 -52.53 19.36
CA GLN A 926 29.32 -51.22 19.95
C GLN A 926 30.36 -50.19 20.48
N PRO A 927 30.08 -48.87 20.77
CA PRO A 927 28.79 -48.13 21.05
C PRO A 927 28.66 -46.63 20.56
N GLU A 928 27.54 -45.95 20.87
CA GLU A 928 27.37 -44.46 20.89
C GLU A 928 27.82 -43.82 22.24
N PRO A 929 28.00 -42.48 22.30
CA PRO A 929 27.48 -41.73 23.46
C PRO A 929 26.90 -40.32 23.19
N THR A 930 26.04 -39.89 24.13
CA THR A 930 25.45 -38.56 24.33
C THR A 930 26.15 -37.84 25.51
N TYR A 931 26.37 -36.52 25.43
CA TYR A 931 26.39 -35.62 26.60
C TYR A 931 26.04 -34.17 26.24
N VAL A 932 25.44 -33.50 27.22
CA VAL A 932 24.62 -32.28 27.22
C VAL A 932 25.39 -31.08 27.79
N GLY A 933 25.21 -29.89 27.20
CA GLY A 933 24.93 -28.64 27.92
C GLY A 933 26.07 -27.75 28.44
N LEU A 934 26.11 -26.50 27.94
CA LEU A 934 26.38 -25.27 28.72
C LEU A 934 25.93 -24.05 27.88
N GLY A 935 24.85 -23.37 28.31
CA GLY A 935 24.37 -22.12 27.70
C GLY A 935 22.85 -21.94 27.64
N ARG A 936 22.16 -21.90 28.80
CA ARG A 936 20.76 -21.47 28.94
C ARG A 936 20.68 -20.05 29.49
N SER A 937 19.85 -19.21 28.87
CA SER A 937 18.87 -18.28 29.49
C SER A 937 18.30 -17.34 28.42
N PHE A 938 17.04 -16.92 28.33
CA PHE A 938 15.70 -17.31 28.82
C PHE A 938 14.72 -16.44 27.97
N VAL A 939 13.54 -16.97 27.67
CA VAL A 939 12.20 -16.33 27.48
C VAL A 939 12.03 -14.95 26.79
N ASN A 940 10.99 -14.91 25.93
CA ASN A 940 10.32 -13.81 25.21
C ASN A 940 10.84 -13.45 23.82
N GLN A 941 9.93 -13.51 22.84
CA GLN A 941 10.14 -13.00 21.47
C GLN A 941 10.58 -11.53 21.50
N PRO A 942 11.44 -11.15 20.55
CA PRO A 942 10.94 -10.42 19.40
C PRO A 942 11.54 -10.96 18.10
N VAL A 943 10.72 -11.21 17.07
CA VAL A 943 11.27 -11.23 15.71
C VAL A 943 11.15 -9.83 15.17
N ASP A 944 12.18 -9.04 15.44
CA ASP A 944 12.52 -7.90 14.61
C ASP A 944 12.83 -8.38 13.19
N THR A 945 12.26 -7.62 12.26
CA THR A 945 12.53 -7.62 10.83
C THR A 945 13.98 -7.28 10.52
N HIS A 946 14.52 -7.96 9.50
CA HIS A 946 15.81 -7.77 8.80
C HIS A 946 17.01 -8.62 9.24
N ALA A 947 17.55 -9.29 8.22
CA ALA A 947 18.83 -10.00 8.15
C ALA A 947 18.93 -11.31 8.94
N THR A 948 18.72 -12.43 8.24
CA THR A 948 19.54 -13.62 8.49
C THR A 948 20.99 -13.14 8.53
N ARG A 949 21.64 -13.25 9.70
CA ARG A 949 23.09 -13.17 9.77
C ARG A 949 23.61 -14.16 8.73
N SER A 950 24.21 -13.63 7.68
CA SER A 950 24.95 -14.39 6.71
C SER A 950 25.89 -15.31 7.48
N HIS A 951 25.76 -16.63 7.28
CA HIS A 951 26.91 -17.46 7.56
C HIS A 951 28.06 -16.86 6.75
N PRO A 952 29.23 -16.59 7.37
CA PRO A 952 30.37 -16.08 6.62
C PRO A 952 30.63 -17.05 5.47
N ALA A 953 30.58 -16.56 4.23
CA ALA A 953 30.90 -17.38 3.07
C ALA A 953 32.34 -17.90 3.26
N ARG A 954 32.52 -19.23 3.27
CA ARG A 954 33.86 -19.83 3.36
C ARG A 954 34.59 -19.54 2.05
N ILE A 955 35.65 -18.74 2.13
CA ILE A 955 36.45 -18.35 0.97
C ILE A 955 37.54 -19.41 0.77
N TYR A 956 37.59 -19.99 -0.42
CA TYR A 956 38.65 -20.92 -0.81
C TYR A 956 39.71 -20.17 -1.61
N ARG A 957 40.96 -20.24 -1.15
CA ARG A 957 42.12 -19.63 -1.80
C ARG A 957 43.18 -20.71 -2.02
N LEU A 958 43.73 -20.77 -3.23
CA LEU A 958 44.91 -21.57 -3.54
C LEU A 958 46.14 -20.91 -2.93
N THR A 959 46.91 -21.66 -2.16
CA THR A 959 48.20 -21.20 -1.59
C THR A 959 49.29 -22.21 -1.94
N PRO A 960 50.54 -21.76 -2.22
CA PRO A 960 51.63 -22.67 -2.54
C PRO A 960 51.97 -23.54 -1.32
N GLY A 961 51.93 -24.87 -1.48
CA GLY A 961 52.22 -25.84 -0.41
C GLY A 961 51.00 -26.50 0.27
N MET A 962 49.79 -26.36 -0.30
CA MET A 962 48.58 -27.03 0.22
C MET A 962 48.65 -28.56 0.14
N SER A 963 48.01 -29.22 1.11
CA SER A 963 47.83 -30.68 1.08
C SER A 963 46.88 -31.12 -0.03
N GLN A 964 47.03 -32.35 -0.53
CA GLN A 964 46.18 -32.89 -1.61
C GLN A 964 44.68 -32.82 -1.28
N THR A 965 44.32 -33.05 -0.01
CA THR A 965 42.94 -32.94 0.49
C THR A 965 42.39 -31.51 0.48
N GLU A 966 43.23 -30.51 0.73
CA GLU A 966 42.80 -29.11 0.69
C GLU A 966 42.67 -28.62 -0.76
N LEU A 967 43.52 -29.10 -1.66
CA LEU A 967 43.45 -28.81 -3.10
C LEU A 967 42.17 -29.41 -3.70
N GLU A 968 41.80 -30.64 -3.33
CA GLU A 968 40.49 -31.22 -3.66
C GLU A 968 39.33 -30.37 -3.11
N GLY A 969 39.50 -29.78 -1.92
CA GLY A 969 38.55 -28.81 -1.37
C GLY A 969 38.36 -27.57 -2.24
N VAL A 970 39.44 -27.01 -2.81
CA VAL A 970 39.40 -25.87 -3.75
C VAL A 970 38.73 -26.26 -5.06
N VAL A 971 39.09 -27.40 -5.64
CA VAL A 971 38.47 -27.93 -6.88
C VAL A 971 36.97 -28.12 -6.70
N ASN A 972 36.56 -28.75 -5.59
CA ASN A 972 35.14 -28.94 -5.29
C ASN A 972 34.41 -27.60 -5.14
N ALA A 973 35.02 -26.60 -4.50
CA ALA A 973 34.45 -25.27 -4.38
C ALA A 973 34.27 -24.56 -5.74
N ILE A 974 35.22 -24.72 -6.68
CA ILE A 974 35.10 -24.17 -8.03
C ILE A 974 33.87 -24.74 -8.74
N TYR A 975 33.70 -26.07 -8.73
CA TYR A 975 32.55 -26.71 -9.36
C TYR A 975 31.23 -26.35 -8.67
N CYS A 976 31.19 -26.31 -7.34
CA CYS A 976 29.99 -25.91 -6.61
C CYS A 976 29.55 -24.47 -6.95
N GLN A 977 30.50 -23.55 -7.11
CA GLN A 977 30.21 -22.15 -7.45
C GLN A 977 29.85 -21.96 -8.94
N VAL A 978 30.66 -22.51 -9.85
CA VAL A 978 30.52 -22.25 -11.30
C VAL A 978 29.41 -23.08 -11.91
N MET A 979 29.24 -24.33 -11.46
CA MET A 979 28.23 -25.25 -11.99
C MET A 979 26.98 -25.35 -11.10
N ASP A 980 26.84 -24.56 -10.02
CA ASP A 980 25.71 -24.64 -9.08
C ASP A 980 25.40 -26.09 -8.66
N VAL A 981 26.40 -26.78 -8.12
CA VAL A 981 26.29 -28.18 -7.66
C VAL A 981 26.27 -28.21 -6.13
N PRO A 982 25.33 -28.92 -5.48
CA PRO A 982 25.30 -29.04 -4.03
C PRO A 982 26.55 -29.74 -3.49
N ASN A 983 27.05 -29.29 -2.33
CA ASN A 983 28.25 -29.85 -1.70
C ASN A 983 28.06 -31.36 -1.42
N GLY A 984 28.91 -32.20 -2.03
CA GLY A 984 29.07 -33.62 -1.66
C GLY A 984 29.06 -34.61 -2.82
N GLN A 985 28.48 -34.29 -3.98
CA GLN A 985 28.48 -35.17 -5.16
C GLN A 985 28.52 -34.35 -6.45
N ILE A 986 29.71 -34.22 -7.05
CA ILE A 986 29.88 -33.61 -8.38
C ILE A 986 29.74 -34.73 -9.42
N PRO A 987 28.75 -34.69 -10.32
CA PRO A 987 28.62 -35.67 -11.39
C PRO A 987 29.87 -35.70 -12.27
N ASP A 988 30.32 -36.91 -12.64
CA ASP A 988 31.51 -37.11 -13.48
C ASP A 988 31.43 -36.37 -14.82
N GLN A 989 30.22 -36.15 -15.33
CA GLN A 989 29.95 -35.42 -16.57
C GLN A 989 30.37 -33.94 -16.52
N PHE A 990 30.48 -33.35 -15.33
CA PHE A 990 30.92 -31.96 -15.15
C PHE A 990 32.40 -31.85 -14.82
N ARG A 991 33.04 -32.96 -14.39
CA ARG A 991 34.45 -32.96 -14.03
C ARG A 991 35.34 -32.94 -15.26
N ARG A 992 36.37 -32.11 -15.20
CA ARG A 992 37.41 -31.97 -16.22
C ARG A 992 38.74 -32.34 -15.60
N PHE A 993 39.04 -33.64 -15.63
CA PHE A 993 40.27 -34.21 -15.05
C PHE A 993 41.56 -33.57 -15.62
N ASP A 994 41.51 -33.05 -16.85
CA ASP A 994 42.60 -32.30 -17.46
C ASP A 994 42.90 -30.99 -16.72
N LEU A 995 41.86 -30.22 -16.35
CA LEU A 995 42.02 -28.99 -15.58
C LEU A 995 42.39 -29.28 -14.12
N GLU A 996 41.85 -30.35 -13.54
CA GLU A 996 42.19 -30.77 -12.17
C GLU A 996 43.69 -31.12 -12.06
N SER A 997 44.23 -31.87 -13.03
CA SER A 997 45.65 -32.21 -13.10
C SER A 997 46.54 -30.98 -13.34
N GLN A 998 46.12 -30.04 -14.20
CA GLN A 998 46.82 -28.78 -14.43
C GLN A 998 46.85 -27.87 -13.19
N LEU A 999 45.77 -27.84 -12.40
CA LEU A 999 45.73 -27.08 -11.14
C LEU A 999 46.60 -27.76 -10.05
N GLN A 1000 46.59 -29.09 -9.99
CA GLN A 1000 47.46 -29.86 -9.08
C GLN A 1000 48.95 -29.65 -9.35
N THR A 1001 49.33 -29.53 -10.63
CA THR A 1001 50.70 -29.24 -11.06
C THR A 1001 51.06 -27.76 -11.01
N SER A 1002 50.14 -26.89 -10.56
CA SER A 1002 50.30 -25.42 -10.55
C SER A 1002 50.59 -24.83 -11.95
N ALA A 1003 50.15 -25.51 -13.02
CA ALA A 1003 50.33 -25.06 -14.41
C ALA A 1003 49.30 -23.99 -14.83
N ILE A 1004 48.15 -23.93 -14.16
CA ILE A 1004 47.09 -22.93 -14.37
C ILE A 1004 46.67 -22.30 -13.04
N SER A 1005 46.19 -21.06 -13.07
CA SER A 1005 45.61 -20.40 -11.90
C SER A 1005 44.14 -20.79 -11.68
N VAL A 1006 43.57 -20.45 -10.51
CA VAL A 1006 42.13 -20.65 -10.25
C VAL A 1006 41.29 -19.83 -11.24
N ARG A 1007 41.76 -18.64 -11.61
CA ARG A 1007 41.12 -17.80 -12.63
C ARG A 1007 41.09 -18.48 -14.01
N GLU A 1008 42.20 -19.08 -14.44
CA GLU A 1008 42.27 -19.81 -15.72
C GLU A 1008 41.42 -21.08 -15.71
N PHE A 1009 41.37 -21.78 -14.58
CA PHE A 1009 40.46 -22.91 -14.38
C PHE A 1009 38.99 -22.46 -14.53
N VAL A 1010 38.59 -21.37 -13.86
CA VAL A 1010 37.22 -20.84 -13.96
C VAL A 1010 36.88 -20.40 -15.39
N ARG A 1011 37.83 -19.74 -16.09
CA ARG A 1011 37.64 -19.32 -17.49
C ARG A 1011 37.39 -20.51 -18.42
N THR A 1012 38.23 -21.54 -18.34
CA THR A 1012 38.13 -22.74 -19.18
C THR A 1012 36.90 -23.58 -18.84
N LEU A 1013 36.46 -23.57 -17.57
CA LEU A 1013 35.24 -24.24 -17.16
C LEU A 1013 33.97 -23.56 -17.68
N VAL A 1014 33.87 -22.22 -17.64
CA VAL A 1014 32.69 -21.49 -18.13
C VAL A 1014 32.58 -21.50 -19.65
N THR A 1015 33.71 -21.59 -20.36
CA THR A 1015 33.75 -21.73 -21.83
C THR A 1015 33.55 -23.17 -22.31
N SER A 1016 33.39 -24.13 -21.40
CA SER A 1016 33.18 -25.53 -21.73
C SER A 1016 31.78 -25.79 -22.31
N LYS A 1017 31.68 -26.85 -23.13
CA LYS A 1017 30.40 -27.33 -23.67
C LYS A 1017 29.41 -27.70 -22.56
N SER A 1018 29.90 -28.28 -21.45
CA SER A 1018 29.08 -28.63 -20.28
C SER A 1018 28.41 -27.43 -19.61
N TYR A 1019 29.08 -26.28 -19.55
CA TYR A 1019 28.49 -25.04 -19.04
C TYR A 1019 27.48 -24.46 -20.05
N GLY A 1020 27.83 -24.47 -21.34
CA GLY A 1020 26.96 -24.01 -22.43
C GLY A 1020 25.63 -24.76 -22.52
N ASP A 1021 25.65 -26.09 -22.46
CA ASP A 1021 24.46 -26.95 -22.51
C ASP A 1021 23.54 -26.72 -21.29
N ARG A 1022 24.11 -26.35 -20.13
CA ARG A 1022 23.35 -26.19 -18.87
C ARG A 1022 22.78 -24.79 -18.67
N PHE A 1023 23.55 -23.74 -18.96
CA PHE A 1023 23.18 -22.36 -18.62
C PHE A 1023 22.99 -21.43 -19.82
N CYS A 1024 23.52 -21.77 -21.00
CA CYS A 1024 23.45 -20.89 -22.17
C CYS A 1024 22.41 -21.31 -23.20
N GLN A 1025 22.31 -22.61 -23.53
CA GLN A 1025 21.32 -23.12 -24.51
C GLN A 1025 19.86 -23.07 -24.03
N PRO A 1026 19.52 -23.43 -22.77
CA PRO A 1026 18.12 -23.51 -22.36
C PRO A 1026 17.51 -22.16 -21.96
N TYR A 1027 18.30 -21.08 -21.90
CA TYR A 1027 17.87 -19.79 -21.34
C TYR A 1027 18.13 -18.61 -22.30
N PRO A 1028 17.28 -17.57 -22.27
CA PRO A 1028 17.46 -16.37 -23.10
C PRO A 1028 18.64 -15.52 -22.62
N SER A 1029 19.27 -14.76 -23.54
CA SER A 1029 20.52 -14.02 -23.29
C SER A 1029 20.53 -13.16 -22.01
N PRO A 1030 19.47 -12.42 -21.62
CA PRO A 1030 19.47 -11.67 -20.36
C PRO A 1030 19.59 -12.55 -19.11
N LYS A 1031 19.01 -13.76 -19.14
CA LYS A 1031 19.12 -14.74 -18.05
C LYS A 1031 20.51 -15.38 -18.02
N VAL A 1032 21.12 -15.59 -19.19
CA VAL A 1032 22.53 -16.02 -19.30
C VAL A 1032 23.47 -14.98 -18.67
N VAL A 1033 23.23 -13.68 -18.89
CA VAL A 1033 23.99 -12.60 -18.23
C VAL A 1033 23.85 -12.67 -16.71
N GLU A 1034 22.64 -12.88 -16.18
CA GLU A 1034 22.42 -13.03 -14.74
C GLU A 1034 23.21 -14.21 -14.16
N PHE A 1035 23.23 -15.35 -14.86
CA PHE A 1035 24.04 -16.51 -14.46
C PHE A 1035 25.53 -16.17 -14.46
N LEU A 1036 26.05 -15.55 -15.52
CA LEU A 1036 27.46 -15.16 -15.59
C LEU A 1036 27.87 -14.24 -14.44
N PHE A 1037 27.05 -13.23 -14.11
CA PHE A 1037 27.30 -12.34 -12.98
C PHE A 1037 27.26 -13.10 -11.64
N ARG A 1038 26.34 -14.03 -11.48
CA ARG A 1038 26.23 -14.83 -10.26
C ARG A 1038 27.39 -15.80 -10.08
N HIS A 1039 27.81 -16.50 -11.14
CA HIS A 1039 28.87 -17.51 -11.09
C HIS A 1039 30.26 -16.87 -11.00
N LEU A 1040 30.53 -15.82 -11.80
CA LEU A 1040 31.85 -15.19 -11.87
C LEU A 1040 32.04 -14.06 -10.86
N LEU A 1041 31.01 -13.24 -10.63
CA LEU A 1041 31.10 -12.09 -9.72
C LEU A 1041 30.38 -12.32 -8.38
N GLY A 1042 29.66 -13.43 -8.20
CA GLY A 1042 28.97 -13.70 -6.94
C GLY A 1042 27.84 -12.71 -6.61
N ARG A 1043 27.37 -11.91 -7.56
CA ARG A 1043 26.29 -10.90 -7.40
C ARG A 1043 25.36 -10.90 -8.60
N ALA A 1044 24.19 -10.29 -8.48
CA ALA A 1044 23.36 -9.97 -9.64
C ALA A 1044 23.88 -8.72 -10.39
N PRO A 1045 23.51 -8.53 -11.67
CA PRO A 1045 23.69 -7.24 -12.35
C PRO A 1045 22.98 -6.13 -11.57
N VAL A 1046 23.65 -5.00 -11.35
CA VAL A 1046 23.15 -3.91 -10.51
C VAL A 1046 22.37 -2.89 -11.33
N THR A 1047 22.72 -2.70 -12.60
CA THR A 1047 22.05 -1.72 -13.47
C THR A 1047 21.48 -2.36 -14.73
N PRO A 1048 20.36 -1.84 -15.28
CA PRO A 1048 19.85 -2.29 -16.57
C PRO A 1048 20.85 -2.04 -17.72
N ALA A 1049 21.78 -1.10 -17.55
CA ALA A 1049 22.88 -0.85 -18.50
C ALA A 1049 23.87 -2.02 -18.55
N GLU A 1050 24.23 -2.62 -17.41
CA GLU A 1050 25.07 -3.84 -17.37
C GLU A 1050 24.39 -4.98 -18.14
N ILE A 1051 23.09 -5.20 -17.92
CA ILE A 1051 22.34 -6.25 -18.62
C ILE A 1051 22.37 -6.01 -20.13
N GLN A 1052 22.10 -4.78 -20.58
CA GLN A 1052 22.11 -4.44 -22.00
C GLN A 1052 23.51 -4.61 -22.62
N GLN A 1053 24.55 -4.09 -21.97
CA GLN A 1053 25.93 -4.19 -22.46
C GLN A 1053 26.38 -5.64 -22.65
N TYR A 1054 26.18 -6.50 -21.64
CA TYR A 1054 26.58 -7.91 -21.74
C TYR A 1054 25.66 -8.73 -22.62
N THR A 1055 24.39 -8.33 -22.79
CA THR A 1055 23.49 -8.95 -23.78
C THR A 1055 23.96 -8.63 -25.20
N THR A 1056 24.37 -7.39 -25.49
CA THR A 1056 24.93 -7.01 -26.80
C THR A 1056 26.28 -7.68 -27.08
N LEU A 1057 27.08 -7.86 -26.04
CA LEU A 1057 28.37 -8.54 -26.16
C LEU A 1057 28.18 -10.04 -26.44
N LEU A 1058 27.24 -10.69 -25.75
CA LEU A 1058 26.87 -12.07 -26.03
C LEU A 1058 26.28 -12.27 -27.44
N SER A 1059 25.51 -11.31 -27.96
CA SER A 1059 24.92 -11.43 -29.31
C SER A 1059 25.93 -11.23 -30.43
N ASN A 1060 26.92 -10.35 -30.23
CA ASN A 1060 27.86 -9.96 -31.28
C ASN A 1060 29.11 -10.85 -31.30
N ASP A 1061 29.70 -11.09 -30.13
CA ASP A 1061 31.04 -11.70 -30.00
C ASP A 1061 31.01 -13.08 -29.30
N GLY A 1062 29.82 -13.51 -28.86
CA GLY A 1062 29.59 -14.82 -28.26
C GLY A 1062 29.99 -14.95 -26.77
N LEU A 1063 29.88 -16.17 -26.25
CA LEU A 1063 30.08 -16.47 -24.83
C LEU A 1063 31.53 -16.18 -24.36
N ASN A 1064 32.52 -16.52 -25.18
CA ASN A 1064 33.93 -16.39 -24.80
C ASN A 1064 34.31 -14.93 -24.53
N ALA A 1065 33.86 -14.00 -25.37
CA ALA A 1065 34.13 -12.57 -25.19
C ALA A 1065 33.43 -12.00 -23.94
N ALA A 1066 32.22 -12.47 -23.63
CA ALA A 1066 31.48 -12.06 -22.42
C ALA A 1066 32.16 -12.55 -21.13
N VAL A 1067 32.71 -13.78 -21.17
CA VAL A 1067 33.45 -14.36 -20.04
C VAL A 1067 34.79 -13.65 -19.85
N GLU A 1068 35.51 -13.37 -20.93
CA GLU A 1068 36.79 -12.65 -20.87
C GLU A 1068 36.63 -11.24 -20.32
N SER A 1069 35.61 -10.50 -20.75
CA SER A 1069 35.33 -9.15 -20.23
C SER A 1069 34.96 -9.16 -18.74
N LEU A 1070 34.24 -10.18 -18.26
CA LEU A 1070 33.90 -10.31 -16.83
C LEU A 1070 35.10 -10.72 -15.96
N ILE A 1071 35.87 -11.72 -16.39
CA ILE A 1071 37.04 -12.22 -15.65
C ILE A 1071 38.17 -11.19 -15.62
N ASN A 1072 38.33 -10.41 -16.70
CA ASN A 1072 39.33 -9.35 -16.78
C ASN A 1072 38.84 -8.02 -16.19
N SER A 1073 37.62 -7.97 -15.65
CA SER A 1073 37.08 -6.76 -15.04
C SER A 1073 37.88 -6.38 -13.78
N ALA A 1074 38.00 -5.07 -13.54
CA ALA A 1074 38.61 -4.55 -12.31
C ALA A 1074 37.91 -5.07 -11.04
N GLU A 1075 36.63 -5.42 -11.14
CA GLU A 1075 35.87 -6.03 -10.06
C GLU A 1075 36.34 -7.45 -9.77
N TYR A 1076 36.45 -8.32 -10.78
CA TYR A 1076 36.92 -9.69 -10.58
C TYR A 1076 38.33 -9.72 -9.97
N ILE A 1077 39.24 -8.92 -10.52
CA ILE A 1077 40.63 -8.81 -10.04
C ILE A 1077 40.69 -8.32 -8.59
N ARG A 1078 39.87 -7.32 -8.22
CA ARG A 1078 39.86 -6.75 -6.86
C ARG A 1078 39.41 -7.75 -5.79
N TYR A 1079 38.43 -8.60 -6.10
CA TYR A 1079 37.82 -9.48 -5.09
C TYR A 1079 38.35 -10.92 -5.12
N PHE A 1080 38.74 -11.43 -6.29
CA PHE A 1080 39.15 -12.83 -6.46
C PHE A 1080 40.63 -12.98 -6.87
N GLY A 1081 41.16 -12.06 -7.69
CA GLY A 1081 42.53 -12.15 -8.18
C GLY A 1081 42.76 -13.45 -8.99
N GLU A 1082 43.94 -14.05 -8.86
CA GLU A 1082 44.31 -15.29 -9.57
C GLU A 1082 43.96 -16.58 -8.80
N ASP A 1083 43.92 -16.50 -7.47
CA ASP A 1083 43.99 -17.68 -6.60
C ASP A 1083 42.72 -17.93 -5.77
N VAL A 1084 41.73 -17.03 -5.79
CA VAL A 1084 40.52 -17.14 -4.98
C VAL A 1084 39.35 -17.63 -5.83
N VAL A 1085 38.64 -18.63 -5.33
CA VAL A 1085 37.41 -19.14 -5.97
C VAL A 1085 36.30 -18.09 -5.81
N PRO A 1086 35.54 -17.76 -6.86
CA PRO A 1086 34.40 -16.87 -6.73
C PRO A 1086 33.44 -17.35 -5.62
N TYR A 1087 32.88 -16.40 -4.87
CA TYR A 1087 31.96 -16.71 -3.78
C TYR A 1087 30.80 -15.72 -3.78
N LYS A 1088 29.67 -16.11 -3.20
CA LYS A 1088 28.48 -15.25 -3.11
C LYS A 1088 28.79 -13.98 -2.31
N ARG A 1089 28.61 -12.82 -2.92
CA ARG A 1089 28.82 -11.49 -2.33
C ARG A 1089 27.48 -10.80 -2.13
N PHE A 1090 27.37 -10.05 -1.04
CA PHE A 1090 26.21 -9.21 -0.73
C PHE A 1090 26.65 -7.74 -0.78
N PRO A 1091 26.55 -7.06 -1.92
CA PRO A 1091 26.95 -5.66 -2.02
C PRO A 1091 26.03 -4.79 -1.15
N THR A 1092 26.62 -3.93 -0.30
CA THR A 1092 25.87 -3.11 0.67
C THR A 1092 25.43 -1.74 0.12
N LEU A 1093 25.80 -1.38 -1.11
CA LEU A 1093 25.39 -0.18 -1.85
C LEU A 1093 25.46 -0.47 -3.37
N PRO A 1094 24.59 0.07 -4.28
CA PRO A 1094 23.37 0.87 -4.09
C PRO A 1094 22.11 0.39 -4.89
N VAL A 1095 20.95 0.95 -4.50
CA VAL A 1095 19.65 1.07 -5.19
C VAL A 1095 19.16 -0.13 -6.02
N GLY A 1096 18.40 -1.00 -5.34
CA GLY A 1096 17.55 -2.01 -5.97
C GLY A 1096 18.16 -3.39 -5.95
N ASN A 1097 18.04 -4.08 -4.81
CA ASN A 1097 18.05 -5.54 -4.68
C ASN A 1097 17.90 -5.92 -3.20
N LEU A 1098 16.69 -5.71 -2.69
CA LEU A 1098 16.12 -6.44 -1.55
C LEU A 1098 14.62 -6.54 -1.84
N ASP A 1099 14.26 -7.46 -2.73
CA ASP A 1099 12.96 -8.13 -2.74
C ASP A 1099 13.22 -9.63 -2.58
#